data_AF-A0A0J9HNN1-F1
#
_entry.id   AF-A0A0J9HNN1-F1
#
_cell.length_a   1.000
_cell.length_b   1.000
_cell.length_c   1.000
_cell.angle_alpha   90.00
_cell.angle_beta   90.00
_cell.angle_gamma   90.00
#
_symmetry.space_group_name_H-M   'P 1'
#
loop_
_entity.id
_entity.type
_entity.pdbx_description
1 polymer ?
#
loop_
_entity_poly.entity_id
_entity_poly.type
_entity_poly.pdbx_seq_one_letter_code
_entity_poly.pdbx_strand_id
1 'polypeptide(L)'
;MLILISGLISVSAIATSVTATPPPTPDQEVVCDILIIGGGLAGSATAYEALLAGRTVCLTEITDWVGGQISSQGTSALDERETQRSLLYFPRGYLELRKRIEEKYGRLNPGACWVSQACFLPYDGHKLLFQMLQDAAKKGKGNLQWFPSTVVKDLEISEGQITNVTAIQHQPAPGTPPLNTEPLSQIIDDAYRYEDSPRLNKTIIRFNPPSNSSENENPPNPPLERGVRWYVVEATETGEILGLTDVPYRLGVDQRTPFEPTSSSISGAPYCTQGFTYTFAMEATAEPQAHKLPSFYQKYSPYYSYELERLANFNLVYTYRRIHSMNPDEPRPGNVREWPIYPGDISMQNWTWGNDYRPGNPEDNFIFTRNQLQTMGQLEAGEWMGGLRTEALRQGEENAIGYFYWLVVGTTDSQLGDGVKKPNPNHRYVTGLDSPMGTVHGLSKYPYIREGRRVIGRPSWGFPEGFEITEIDISRNDFRKEFYQDNLSSEDYRALWAGLAGLELPALLSGMQTIEETNPKSRATIYPDTVGIGHYAIDFHPCMTKTPPEAPGNTERQGERLGQGAAYPFQIPLRAMIPQEIDNLLVVGKSIATSHVAAAAYRVHSFEWSSGVAAGITADFALETGIKPYELVDDLPLHEPQLEVLKRRIQDTDNQIYFPQTSIFNRSWENWK
;
A
#
# COMPACT_ATOMS: atom_id res chain seq x y z
N MET A 1 7.90 70.31 18.81
CA MET A 1 8.15 70.32 17.36
C MET A 1 9.60 69.94 17.13
N LEU A 2 9.88 68.65 16.98
CA LEU A 2 11.16 68.11 16.50
C LEU A 2 10.81 66.84 15.71
N ILE A 3 11.08 66.84 14.41
CA ILE A 3 10.75 65.76 13.48
C ILE A 3 11.95 64.81 13.45
N LEU A 4 11.73 63.54 13.80
CA LEU A 4 12.68 62.44 13.56
C LEU A 4 12.18 61.64 12.35
N ILE A 5 12.98 61.66 11.29
CA ILE A 5 12.80 60.84 10.08
C ILE A 5 13.61 59.56 10.30
N SER A 6 12.93 58.43 10.48
CA SER A 6 13.53 57.09 10.46
C SER A 6 13.38 56.51 9.05
N GLY A 7 14.50 56.39 8.33
CA GLY A 7 14.55 55.71 7.03
C GLY A 7 14.47 54.20 7.19
N LEU A 8 13.50 53.58 6.52
CA LEU A 8 13.41 52.14 6.31
C LEU A 8 14.38 51.72 5.21
N ILE A 9 15.38 50.91 5.54
CA ILE A 9 16.23 50.22 4.57
C ILE A 9 15.55 48.88 4.28
N SER A 10 14.91 48.77 3.11
CA SER A 10 14.45 47.48 2.58
C SER A 10 15.65 46.68 2.10
N VAL A 11 15.96 45.58 2.78
CA VAL A 11 16.88 44.56 2.29
C VAL A 11 16.10 43.67 1.34
N SER A 12 16.19 43.93 0.03
CA SER A 12 15.69 42.99 -0.98
C SER A 12 16.57 41.74 -0.97
N ALA A 13 16.04 40.63 -0.46
CA ALA A 13 16.64 39.34 -0.65
C ALA A 13 16.67 39.02 -2.15
N ILE A 14 17.86 38.91 -2.73
CA ILE A 14 18.05 38.42 -4.09
C ILE A 14 17.74 36.93 -4.03
N ALA A 15 16.56 36.54 -4.53
CA ALA A 15 16.26 35.14 -4.80
C ALA A 15 17.21 34.67 -5.90
N THR A 16 18.22 33.89 -5.54
CA THR A 16 19.01 33.12 -6.50
C THR A 16 18.07 32.10 -7.12
N SER A 17 17.70 32.29 -8.38
CA SER A 17 17.04 31.25 -9.17
C SER A 17 18.02 30.11 -9.33
N VAL A 18 17.87 29.07 -8.51
CA VAL A 18 18.48 27.77 -8.76
C VAL A 18 17.91 27.30 -10.10
N THR A 19 18.78 27.12 -11.08
CA THR A 19 18.39 26.62 -12.39
C THR A 19 18.32 25.10 -12.25
N ALA A 20 17.12 24.55 -12.39
CA ALA A 20 16.89 23.11 -12.34
C ALA A 20 17.83 22.39 -13.32
N THR A 21 18.41 21.26 -12.88
CA THR A 21 19.30 20.47 -13.71
C THR A 21 18.46 19.71 -14.73
N PRO A 22 18.57 19.98 -16.05
CA PRO A 22 17.82 19.23 -17.04
C PRO A 22 18.21 17.74 -16.95
N PRO A 23 17.25 16.82 -17.08
CA PRO A 23 17.54 15.39 -16.98
C PRO A 23 18.61 15.02 -18.02
N PRO A 24 19.59 14.19 -17.64
CA PRO A 24 20.64 13.74 -18.55
C PRO A 24 20.05 13.01 -19.78
N THR A 25 20.88 12.89 -20.82
CA THR A 25 20.49 12.10 -22.00
C THR A 25 20.29 10.65 -21.56
N PRO A 26 19.17 9.99 -21.91
CA PRO A 26 18.93 8.62 -21.51
C PRO A 26 19.92 7.66 -22.19
N ASP A 27 20.36 6.64 -21.47
CA ASP A 27 21.14 5.53 -22.02
C ASP A 27 20.27 4.59 -22.86
N GLN A 28 18.98 4.52 -22.53
CA GLN A 28 18.00 3.67 -23.19
C GLN A 28 16.65 4.38 -23.34
N GLU A 29 16.05 4.27 -24.52
CA GLU A 29 14.64 4.60 -24.74
C GLU A 29 13.80 3.33 -24.84
N VAL A 30 12.67 3.32 -24.14
CA VAL A 30 11.75 2.17 -24.08
C VAL A 30 10.34 2.62 -24.42
N VAL A 31 9.65 1.83 -25.25
CA VAL A 31 8.27 2.11 -25.64
C VAL A 31 7.33 1.05 -25.06
N CYS A 32 6.18 1.50 -24.53
CA CYS A 32 5.10 0.63 -24.06
C CYS A 32 3.73 1.32 -24.15
N ASP A 33 2.67 0.52 -24.21
CA ASP A 33 1.29 1.00 -24.15
C ASP A 33 0.90 1.38 -22.72
N ILE A 34 1.43 0.63 -21.74
CA ILE A 34 1.14 0.84 -20.32
C ILE A 34 2.45 0.73 -19.54
N LEU A 35 2.80 1.80 -18.81
CA LEU A 35 3.91 1.84 -17.86
C LEU A 35 3.35 1.69 -16.45
N ILE A 36 3.75 0.63 -15.75
CA ILE A 36 3.35 0.34 -14.38
C ILE A 36 4.55 0.58 -13.48
N ILE A 37 4.40 1.47 -12.51
CA ILE A 37 5.46 1.87 -11.59
C ILE A 37 5.12 1.28 -10.22
N GLY A 38 5.83 0.21 -9.86
CA GLY A 38 5.57 -0.60 -8.66
C GLY A 38 5.14 -2.02 -9.01
N GLY A 39 5.97 -2.99 -8.65
CA GLY A 39 5.76 -4.43 -8.86
C GLY A 39 4.98 -5.12 -7.75
N GLY A 40 4.27 -4.36 -6.89
CA GLY A 40 3.40 -4.89 -5.84
C GLY A 40 2.22 -5.73 -6.38
N LEU A 41 1.30 -6.14 -5.50
CA LEU A 41 0.14 -6.93 -5.95
C LEU A 41 -0.76 -6.16 -6.91
N ALA A 42 -1.00 -4.88 -6.65
CA ALA A 42 -1.80 -4.03 -7.53
C ALA A 42 -1.13 -3.89 -8.91
N GLY A 43 0.15 -3.53 -8.97
CA GLY A 43 0.87 -3.41 -10.24
C GLY A 43 0.99 -4.73 -11.00
N SER A 44 1.21 -5.85 -10.29
CA SER A 44 1.23 -7.19 -10.89
C SER A 44 -0.14 -7.58 -11.47
N ALA A 45 -1.24 -7.23 -10.78
CA ALA A 45 -2.58 -7.48 -11.28
C ALA A 45 -2.93 -6.61 -12.50
N THR A 46 -2.48 -5.35 -12.52
CA THR A 46 -2.57 -4.49 -13.70
C THR A 46 -1.81 -5.08 -14.88
N ALA A 47 -0.56 -5.53 -14.65
CA ALA A 47 0.25 -6.16 -15.68
C ALA A 47 -0.43 -7.44 -16.21
N TYR A 48 -0.94 -8.27 -15.31
CA TYR A 48 -1.63 -9.51 -15.67
C TYR A 48 -2.79 -9.29 -16.64
N GLU A 49 -3.69 -8.35 -16.33
CA GLU A 49 -4.84 -8.06 -17.19
C GLU A 49 -4.45 -7.36 -18.50
N ALA A 50 -3.51 -6.41 -18.45
CA ALA A 50 -3.00 -5.72 -19.63
C ALA A 50 -2.30 -6.68 -20.62
N LEU A 51 -1.50 -7.62 -20.11
CA LEU A 51 -0.83 -8.64 -20.91
C LEU A 51 -1.83 -9.62 -21.54
N LEU A 52 -2.89 -10.00 -20.82
CA LEU A 52 -3.98 -10.81 -21.37
C LEU A 52 -4.74 -10.10 -22.48
N ALA A 53 -4.84 -8.76 -22.41
CA ALA A 53 -5.41 -7.93 -23.46
C ALA A 53 -4.45 -7.71 -24.66
N GLY A 54 -3.23 -8.25 -24.62
CA GLY A 54 -2.29 -8.16 -25.72
C GLY A 54 -1.44 -6.88 -25.75
N ARG A 55 -1.41 -6.12 -24.65
CA ARG A 55 -0.64 -4.86 -24.56
C ARG A 55 0.84 -5.09 -24.34
N THR A 56 1.64 -4.12 -24.75
CA THR A 56 3.04 -3.98 -24.35
C THR A 56 3.12 -3.26 -23.02
N VAL A 57 3.60 -3.96 -21.99
CA VAL A 57 3.64 -3.50 -20.60
C VAL A 57 5.09 -3.33 -20.16
N CYS A 58 5.45 -2.13 -19.69
CA CYS A 58 6.66 -1.91 -18.90
C CYS A 58 6.31 -1.97 -17.43
N LEU A 59 7.00 -2.80 -16.66
CA LEU A 59 6.80 -2.94 -15.22
C LEU A 59 8.11 -2.64 -14.50
N THR A 60 8.12 -1.57 -13.70
CA THR A 60 9.27 -1.21 -12.86
C THR A 60 9.03 -1.61 -11.41
N GLU A 61 10.10 -1.93 -10.70
CA GLU A 61 10.06 -2.29 -9.28
C GLU A 61 11.39 -1.90 -8.63
N ILE A 62 11.34 -1.31 -7.43
CA ILE A 62 12.55 -0.89 -6.70
C ILE A 62 13.38 -2.10 -6.26
N THR A 63 12.75 -3.26 -6.08
CA THR A 63 13.42 -4.53 -5.78
C THR A 63 13.61 -5.39 -7.03
N ASP A 64 14.25 -6.55 -6.87
CA ASP A 64 14.36 -7.57 -7.91
C ASP A 64 13.12 -8.50 -7.97
N TRP A 65 12.12 -8.31 -7.09
CA TRP A 65 10.97 -9.21 -6.93
C TRP A 65 9.63 -8.51 -7.13
N VAL A 66 8.79 -9.03 -8.04
CA VAL A 66 7.34 -8.74 -8.07
C VAL A 66 6.60 -9.40 -6.90
N GLY A 67 5.49 -8.81 -6.50
CA GLY A 67 4.50 -9.31 -5.55
C GLY A 67 4.38 -8.49 -4.26
N GLY A 68 5.28 -7.53 -4.03
CA GLY A 68 5.25 -6.62 -2.87
C GLY A 68 5.04 -7.37 -1.55
N GLN A 69 3.89 -7.13 -0.92
CA GLN A 69 3.44 -7.78 0.33
C GLN A 69 3.78 -9.28 0.39
N ILE A 70 3.38 -10.08 -0.61
CA ILE A 70 3.55 -11.55 -0.54
C ILE A 70 4.98 -12.04 -0.77
N SER A 71 5.91 -11.14 -1.10
CA SER A 71 7.26 -11.47 -1.58
C SER A 71 8.32 -10.53 -1.00
N SER A 72 8.71 -9.46 -1.69
CA SER A 72 9.79 -8.53 -1.31
C SER A 72 9.60 -7.91 0.08
N GLN A 73 8.36 -7.80 0.56
CA GLN A 73 8.01 -7.29 1.89
C GLN A 73 7.79 -8.39 2.94
N GLY A 74 7.69 -9.65 2.52
CA GLY A 74 7.69 -10.84 3.40
C GLY A 74 6.41 -11.08 4.20
N THR A 75 5.28 -10.45 3.87
CA THR A 75 3.95 -10.78 4.39
C THR A 75 3.27 -11.85 3.52
N SER A 76 3.95 -12.98 3.34
CA SER A 76 3.51 -14.13 2.54
C SER A 76 2.46 -15.01 3.24
N ALA A 77 1.51 -14.37 3.92
CA ALA A 77 0.27 -14.97 4.41
C ALA A 77 -0.90 -14.09 3.93
N LEU A 78 -1.82 -14.68 3.15
CA LEU A 78 -2.89 -13.92 2.52
C LEU A 78 -3.94 -13.51 3.56
N ASP A 79 -4.12 -12.21 3.76
CA ASP A 79 -5.09 -11.68 4.71
C ASP A 79 -6.48 -11.62 4.05
N GLU A 80 -7.31 -12.63 4.36
CA GLU A 80 -8.60 -12.87 3.69
C GLU A 80 -9.74 -13.04 4.70
N ARG A 81 -10.83 -12.28 4.49
CA ARG A 81 -12.05 -12.44 5.28
C ARG A 81 -12.71 -13.78 5.01
N GLU A 82 -13.26 -14.38 6.07
CA GLU A 82 -13.78 -15.74 6.05
C GLU A 82 -14.85 -15.95 4.98
N THR A 83 -15.84 -15.06 4.89
CA THR A 83 -16.92 -15.19 3.91
C THR A 83 -16.43 -15.04 2.47
N GLN A 84 -15.51 -14.12 2.18
CA GLN A 84 -14.97 -13.96 0.83
C GLN A 84 -14.16 -15.20 0.42
N ARG A 85 -13.36 -15.72 1.34
CA ARG A 85 -12.55 -16.92 1.14
C ARG A 85 -13.39 -18.19 0.97
N SER A 86 -14.42 -18.41 1.78
CA SER A 86 -15.26 -19.61 1.71
C SER A 86 -16.03 -19.72 0.40
N LEU A 87 -16.38 -18.58 -0.20
CA LEU A 87 -17.03 -18.48 -1.50
C LEU A 87 -16.04 -18.39 -2.67
N LEU A 88 -14.74 -18.31 -2.40
CA LEU A 88 -13.68 -18.00 -3.39
C LEU A 88 -14.03 -16.77 -4.25
N TYR A 89 -14.58 -15.75 -3.60
CA TYR A 89 -15.13 -14.58 -4.27
C TYR A 89 -14.08 -13.49 -4.49
N PHE A 90 -13.14 -13.78 -5.39
CA PHE A 90 -11.99 -12.94 -5.72
C PHE A 90 -11.84 -12.77 -7.25
N PRO A 91 -11.06 -11.78 -7.72
CA PRO A 91 -10.71 -11.66 -9.14
C PRO A 91 -9.98 -12.90 -9.69
N ARG A 92 -10.13 -13.20 -10.98
CA ARG A 92 -9.63 -14.44 -11.59
C ARG A 92 -8.13 -14.70 -11.39
N GLY A 93 -7.30 -13.64 -11.52
CA GLY A 93 -5.86 -13.76 -11.36
C GLY A 93 -5.44 -14.06 -9.93
N TYR A 94 -6.19 -13.57 -8.93
CA TYR A 94 -5.95 -13.88 -7.53
C TYR A 94 -6.28 -15.34 -7.21
N LEU A 95 -7.34 -15.89 -7.81
CA LEU A 95 -7.67 -17.31 -7.72
C LEU A 95 -6.60 -18.20 -8.39
N GLU A 96 -6.08 -17.79 -9.54
CA GLU A 96 -4.97 -18.47 -10.20
C GLU A 96 -3.70 -18.47 -9.34
N LEU A 97 -3.37 -17.35 -8.69
CA LEU A 97 -2.25 -17.28 -7.76
C LEU A 97 -2.42 -18.27 -6.60
N ARG A 98 -3.60 -18.30 -5.96
CA ARG A 98 -3.93 -19.26 -4.89
C ARG A 98 -3.76 -20.70 -5.37
N LYS A 99 -4.29 -21.02 -6.55
CA LYS A 99 -4.18 -22.34 -7.15
C LYS A 99 -2.72 -22.74 -7.39
N ARG A 100 -1.89 -21.85 -7.93
CA ARG A 100 -0.45 -22.11 -8.16
C ARG A 100 0.32 -22.34 -6.86
N ILE A 101 -0.03 -21.63 -5.79
CA ILE A 101 0.51 -21.89 -4.45
C ILE A 101 0.12 -23.29 -4.00
N GLU A 102 -1.16 -23.65 -4.10
CA GLU A 102 -1.64 -24.99 -3.74
C GLU A 102 -0.95 -26.10 -4.54
N GLU A 103 -0.84 -25.95 -5.85
CA GLU A 103 -0.16 -26.91 -6.74
C GLU A 103 1.32 -27.08 -6.38
N LYS A 104 2.01 -25.98 -6.03
CA LYS A 104 3.42 -26.00 -5.66
C LYS A 104 3.69 -26.81 -4.39
N TYR A 105 2.86 -26.63 -3.36
CA TYR A 105 3.07 -27.24 -2.05
C TYR A 105 2.19 -28.46 -1.78
N GLY A 106 1.29 -28.81 -2.72
CA GLY A 106 0.21 -29.77 -2.50
C GLY A 106 -0.84 -29.31 -1.49
N ARG A 107 -0.81 -28.03 -1.07
CA ARG A 107 -1.71 -27.38 -0.10
C ARG A 107 -1.48 -25.87 -0.09
N LEU A 108 -2.46 -25.09 0.38
CA LEU A 108 -2.30 -23.64 0.51
C LEU A 108 -1.43 -23.20 1.70
N ASN A 109 -1.39 -24.00 2.78
CA ASN A 109 -0.72 -23.66 4.04
C ASN A 109 0.37 -24.68 4.41
N PRO A 110 1.51 -24.74 3.70
CA PRO A 110 2.68 -25.58 4.02
C PRO A 110 3.26 -25.35 5.42
N GLY A 111 3.03 -24.18 6.01
CA GLY A 111 3.54 -23.88 7.34
C GLY A 111 2.54 -24.11 8.48
N ALA A 112 1.28 -24.43 8.19
CA ALA A 112 0.21 -24.44 9.19
C ALA A 112 0.28 -23.20 10.11
N CYS A 113 0.36 -22.02 9.51
CA CYS A 113 0.17 -20.75 10.20
C CYS A 113 -1.29 -20.63 10.66
N TRP A 114 -1.55 -19.90 11.75
CA TRP A 114 -2.94 -19.69 12.20
C TRP A 114 -3.58 -18.39 11.69
N VAL A 115 -2.81 -17.43 11.18
CA VAL A 115 -3.36 -16.16 10.68
C VAL A 115 -4.13 -16.31 9.36
N SER A 116 -3.72 -17.25 8.51
CA SER A 116 -4.22 -17.39 7.16
C SER A 116 -4.42 -18.85 6.76
N GLN A 117 -5.26 -19.06 5.75
CA GLN A 117 -5.40 -20.34 5.07
C GLN A 117 -4.36 -20.53 3.95
N ALA A 118 -3.62 -19.48 3.60
CA ALA A 118 -2.54 -19.53 2.62
C ALA A 118 -1.29 -18.84 3.17
N CYS A 119 -0.25 -19.62 3.45
CA CYS A 119 1.03 -19.16 4.01
C CYS A 119 2.17 -19.89 3.32
N PHE A 120 3.12 -19.18 2.74
CA PHE A 120 4.13 -19.77 1.87
C PHE A 120 5.45 -19.01 1.95
N LEU A 121 6.51 -19.52 1.31
CA LEU A 121 7.80 -18.84 1.27
C LEU A 121 7.71 -17.57 0.37
N PRO A 122 8.18 -16.40 0.81
CA PRO A 122 8.10 -15.16 0.02
C PRO A 122 8.74 -15.25 -1.38
N TYR A 123 9.90 -15.90 -1.49
CA TYR A 123 10.56 -16.16 -2.78
C TYR A 123 9.69 -16.97 -3.76
N ASP A 124 8.88 -17.89 -3.24
CA ASP A 124 7.99 -18.68 -4.06
C ASP A 124 6.78 -17.87 -4.53
N GLY A 125 6.29 -16.94 -3.70
CA GLY A 125 5.30 -15.93 -4.10
C GLY A 125 5.77 -15.11 -5.30
N HIS A 126 7.00 -14.60 -5.26
CA HIS A 126 7.61 -13.90 -6.39
C HIS A 126 7.68 -14.78 -7.64
N LYS A 127 8.25 -15.99 -7.54
CA LYS A 127 8.42 -16.90 -8.69
C LYS A 127 7.10 -17.26 -9.36
N LEU A 128 6.10 -17.65 -8.57
CA LEU A 128 4.79 -18.07 -9.08
C LEU A 128 4.09 -16.90 -9.77
N LEU A 129 4.13 -15.71 -9.18
CA LEU A 129 3.53 -14.53 -9.75
C LEU A 129 4.24 -14.09 -11.04
N PHE A 130 5.57 -14.06 -11.06
CA PHE A 130 6.34 -13.72 -12.27
C PHE A 130 6.06 -14.70 -13.41
N GLN A 131 6.01 -16.01 -13.14
CA GLN A 131 5.59 -17.02 -14.11
C GLN A 131 4.17 -16.77 -14.61
N MET A 132 3.25 -16.38 -13.72
CA MET A 132 1.88 -16.05 -14.10
C MET A 132 1.81 -14.86 -15.06
N LEU A 133 2.68 -13.84 -14.89
CA LEU A 133 2.79 -12.72 -15.83
C LEU A 133 3.36 -13.17 -17.19
N GLN A 134 4.37 -14.04 -17.21
CA GLN A 134 4.91 -14.60 -18.45
C GLN A 134 3.87 -15.43 -19.21
N ASP A 135 3.08 -16.23 -18.48
CA ASP A 135 2.00 -17.02 -19.06
C ASP A 135 0.87 -16.12 -19.61
N ALA A 136 0.54 -15.04 -18.89
CA ALA A 136 -0.42 -14.04 -19.35
C ALA A 136 0.04 -13.35 -20.65
N ALA A 137 1.31 -12.92 -20.71
CA ALA A 137 1.91 -12.36 -21.92
C ALA A 137 1.80 -13.33 -23.11
N LYS A 138 2.15 -14.60 -22.90
CA LYS A 138 2.03 -15.62 -23.94
C LYS A 138 0.58 -15.87 -24.37
N LYS A 139 -0.36 -15.94 -23.42
CA LYS A 139 -1.78 -16.23 -23.68
C LYS A 139 -2.47 -15.08 -24.40
N GLY A 140 -2.27 -13.86 -23.94
CA GLY A 140 -2.85 -12.65 -24.54
C GLY A 140 -2.11 -12.14 -25.77
N LYS A 141 -0.91 -12.69 -26.06
CA LYS A 141 0.06 -12.17 -27.04
C LYS A 141 0.53 -10.75 -26.67
N GLY A 142 0.52 -10.41 -25.39
CA GLY A 142 1.12 -9.20 -24.86
C GLY A 142 2.63 -9.33 -24.73
N ASN A 143 3.30 -8.21 -24.46
CA ASN A 143 4.74 -8.15 -24.29
C ASN A 143 5.07 -7.58 -22.91
N LEU A 144 5.72 -8.38 -22.06
CA LEU A 144 6.19 -7.93 -20.75
C LEU A 144 7.65 -7.47 -20.84
N GLN A 145 7.88 -6.20 -20.55
CA GLN A 145 9.22 -5.63 -20.36
C GLN A 145 9.42 -5.36 -18.86
N TRP A 146 10.30 -6.15 -18.24
CA TRP A 146 10.54 -6.16 -16.80
C TRP A 146 11.79 -5.36 -16.43
N PHE A 147 11.64 -4.39 -15.53
CA PHE A 147 12.68 -3.49 -15.06
C PHE A 147 12.84 -3.61 -13.53
N PRO A 148 13.56 -4.63 -13.04
CA PRO A 148 13.87 -4.78 -11.62
C PRO A 148 14.86 -3.69 -11.17
N SER A 149 14.95 -3.45 -9.87
CA SER A 149 15.91 -2.50 -9.29
C SER A 149 15.89 -1.15 -10.00
N THR A 150 14.68 -0.63 -10.23
CA THR A 150 14.43 0.57 -11.02
C THR A 150 13.57 1.54 -10.24
N VAL A 151 14.08 2.76 -10.04
CA VAL A 151 13.36 3.86 -9.39
C VAL A 151 12.97 4.91 -10.42
N VAL A 152 11.79 5.51 -10.26
CA VAL A 152 11.39 6.64 -11.13
C VAL A 152 11.99 7.92 -10.57
N LYS A 153 12.58 8.71 -11.46
CA LYS A 153 13.38 9.88 -11.11
C LYS A 153 12.77 11.19 -11.56
N ASP A 154 12.16 11.21 -12.73
CA ASP A 154 11.60 12.43 -13.32
C ASP A 154 10.49 12.09 -14.31
N LEU A 155 9.67 13.09 -14.66
CA LEU A 155 8.64 12.97 -15.68
C LEU A 155 8.34 14.31 -16.33
N GLU A 156 7.83 14.27 -17.54
CA GLU A 156 7.36 15.46 -18.25
C GLU A 156 5.83 15.42 -18.38
N ILE A 157 5.19 16.55 -18.08
CA ILE A 157 3.75 16.74 -18.25
C ILE A 157 3.53 17.86 -19.28
N SER A 158 2.67 17.58 -20.25
CA SER A 158 2.19 18.56 -21.22
C SER A 158 0.69 18.39 -21.42
N GLU A 159 -0.06 19.49 -21.37
CA GLU A 159 -1.52 19.49 -21.57
C GLU A 159 -2.28 18.46 -20.71
N GLY A 160 -1.88 18.31 -19.45
CA GLY A 160 -2.49 17.36 -18.51
C GLY A 160 -2.18 15.89 -18.80
N GLN A 161 -1.11 15.60 -19.54
CA GLN A 161 -0.68 14.23 -19.84
C GLN A 161 0.80 14.04 -19.57
N ILE A 162 1.15 12.90 -18.98
CA ILE A 162 2.54 12.47 -18.87
C ILE A 162 3.04 12.07 -20.27
N THR A 163 4.05 12.76 -20.77
CA THR A 163 4.59 12.56 -22.13
C THR A 163 5.78 11.62 -22.16
N ASN A 164 6.56 11.56 -21.09
CA ASN A 164 7.59 10.56 -20.83
C ASN A 164 7.87 10.43 -19.33
N VAL A 165 8.50 9.32 -18.95
CA VAL A 165 8.98 9.07 -17.58
C VAL A 165 10.45 8.67 -17.65
N THR A 166 11.28 9.33 -16.86
CA THR A 166 12.70 8.98 -16.69
C THR A 166 12.87 8.18 -15.41
N ALA A 167 13.55 7.05 -15.53
CA ALA A 167 13.86 6.14 -14.43
C ALA A 167 15.35 5.80 -14.40
N ILE A 168 15.80 5.33 -13.24
CA ILE A 168 17.17 4.88 -13.01
C ILE A 168 17.11 3.41 -12.63
N GLN A 169 17.57 2.56 -13.55
CA GLN A 169 17.86 1.17 -13.21
C GLN A 169 19.26 1.09 -12.64
N HIS A 170 19.44 0.36 -11.55
CA HIS A 170 20.72 0.22 -10.89
C HIS A 170 21.11 -1.24 -10.67
N GLN A 171 22.41 -1.49 -10.70
CA GLN A 171 23.01 -2.81 -10.46
C GLN A 171 24.33 -2.67 -9.70
N PRO A 172 24.85 -3.75 -9.08
CA PRO A 172 26.13 -3.70 -8.41
C PRO A 172 27.24 -3.22 -9.35
N ALA A 173 28.04 -2.25 -8.91
CA ALA A 173 29.25 -1.86 -9.64
C ALA A 173 30.25 -3.05 -9.68
N PRO A 174 31.11 -3.15 -10.71
CA PRO A 174 32.09 -4.22 -10.81
C PRO A 174 32.94 -4.38 -9.54
N GLY A 175 33.04 -5.60 -9.01
CA GLY A 175 33.79 -5.89 -7.79
C GLY A 175 33.06 -5.59 -6.48
N THR A 176 31.80 -5.15 -6.52
CA THR A 176 30.96 -4.95 -5.34
C THR A 176 30.00 -6.13 -5.08
N PRO A 177 29.49 -6.30 -3.85
CA PRO A 177 28.51 -7.34 -3.54
C PRO A 177 27.16 -7.16 -4.27
N PRO A 178 26.35 -8.24 -4.40
CA PRO A 178 24.98 -8.15 -4.91
C PRO A 178 24.13 -7.10 -4.18
N LEU A 179 23.10 -6.54 -4.82
CA LEU A 179 22.24 -5.49 -4.22
C LEU A 179 21.61 -5.94 -2.90
N ASN A 180 21.23 -7.22 -2.81
CA ASN A 180 20.61 -7.81 -1.62
C ASN A 180 21.60 -8.10 -0.47
N THR A 181 22.79 -7.50 -0.50
CA THR A 181 23.81 -7.67 0.54
C THR A 181 23.61 -6.70 1.69
N GLU A 182 23.37 -5.43 1.37
CA GLU A 182 23.17 -4.36 2.36
C GLU A 182 21.68 -4.04 2.48
N PRO A 183 21.22 -3.59 3.67
CA PRO A 183 19.86 -3.10 3.83
C PRO A 183 19.54 -1.91 2.94
N LEU A 184 18.26 -1.72 2.62
CA LEU A 184 17.78 -0.67 1.73
C LEU A 184 18.21 0.73 2.17
N SER A 185 18.26 1.01 3.48
CA SER A 185 18.70 2.31 4.01
C SER A 185 20.11 2.72 3.59
N GLN A 186 20.96 1.78 3.17
CA GLN A 186 22.33 2.05 2.72
C GLN A 186 22.43 2.30 1.21
N ILE A 187 21.39 1.92 0.45
CA ILE A 187 21.41 1.92 -1.02
C ILE A 187 20.44 2.97 -1.57
N ILE A 188 19.31 3.23 -0.89
CA ILE A 188 18.19 3.99 -1.45
C ILE A 188 18.59 5.38 -1.94
N ASP A 189 19.34 6.17 -1.16
CA ASP A 189 19.77 7.50 -1.57
C ASP A 189 20.68 7.48 -2.81
N ASP A 190 21.50 6.44 -2.96
CA ASP A 190 22.36 6.26 -4.12
C ASP A 190 21.55 5.83 -5.35
N ALA A 191 20.52 4.98 -5.17
CA ALA A 191 19.66 4.50 -6.25
C ALA A 191 18.91 5.62 -7.00
N TYR A 192 18.59 6.73 -6.32
CA TYR A 192 17.92 7.91 -6.93
C TYR A 192 18.88 8.96 -7.51
N ARG A 193 20.20 8.75 -7.49
CA ARG A 193 21.17 9.67 -8.12
C ARG A 193 21.44 9.24 -9.55
N TYR A 194 21.59 10.21 -10.46
CA TYR A 194 21.86 9.91 -11.87
C TYR A 194 23.25 9.30 -12.07
N GLU A 195 24.23 9.75 -11.29
CA GLU A 195 25.64 9.40 -11.47
C GLU A 195 25.94 7.99 -10.95
N ASP A 196 26.78 7.25 -11.67
CA ASP A 196 27.43 6.05 -11.12
C ASP A 196 28.12 6.36 -9.79
N SER A 197 28.16 5.37 -8.91
CA SER A 197 28.85 5.44 -7.62
C SER A 197 29.85 4.30 -7.48
N PRO A 198 30.74 4.32 -6.46
CA PRO A 198 31.56 3.16 -6.13
C PRO A 198 30.75 1.90 -5.83
N ARG A 199 29.45 2.02 -5.52
CA ARG A 199 28.56 0.93 -5.15
C ARG A 199 27.65 0.47 -6.28
N LEU A 200 27.13 1.40 -7.09
CA LEU A 200 26.10 1.16 -8.09
C LEU A 200 26.52 1.68 -9.47
N ASN A 201 26.40 0.80 -10.47
CA ASN A 201 26.32 1.22 -11.87
C ASN A 201 24.86 1.47 -12.23
N LYS A 202 24.61 2.51 -13.02
CA LYS A 202 23.28 3.01 -13.32
C LYS A 202 23.03 3.07 -14.82
N THR A 203 21.75 2.95 -15.18
CA THR A 203 21.27 3.08 -16.55
C THR A 203 20.03 3.96 -16.52
N ILE A 204 20.10 5.05 -17.24
CA ILE A 204 19.04 6.06 -17.33
C ILE A 204 18.10 5.64 -18.44
N ILE A 205 16.87 5.30 -18.07
CA ILE A 205 15.84 4.79 -18.99
C ILE A 205 14.79 5.87 -19.17
N ARG A 206 14.47 6.21 -20.42
CA ARG A 206 13.32 7.04 -20.76
C ARG A 206 12.20 6.18 -21.36
N PHE A 207 11.08 6.12 -20.67
CA PHE A 207 9.87 5.48 -21.13
C PHE A 207 9.03 6.47 -21.95
N ASN A 208 8.61 6.03 -23.13
CA ASN A 208 7.88 6.83 -24.10
C ASN A 208 6.60 6.10 -24.58
N PRO A 209 5.54 6.85 -24.93
CA PRO A 209 4.41 6.31 -25.66
C PRO A 209 4.79 5.85 -27.08
N PRO A 210 4.01 4.95 -27.72
CA PRO A 210 4.17 4.59 -29.13
C PRO A 210 4.12 5.81 -30.08
N SER A 211 4.95 5.82 -31.12
CA SER A 211 5.04 6.93 -32.10
C SER A 211 3.81 7.05 -33.02
N ASN A 212 3.49 8.25 -33.50
CA ASN A 212 2.41 8.50 -34.47
C ASN A 212 2.64 7.84 -35.84
N SER A 213 3.89 7.56 -36.20
CA SER A 213 4.28 6.98 -37.48
C SER A 213 4.39 5.46 -37.38
N SER A 214 3.27 4.75 -37.30
CA SER A 214 3.28 3.36 -37.71
C SER A 214 3.39 3.33 -39.24
N GLU A 215 4.60 3.14 -39.78
CA GLU A 215 4.86 2.62 -41.13
C GLU A 215 4.38 1.16 -41.30
N ASN A 216 3.51 0.67 -40.41
CA ASN A 216 2.72 -0.53 -40.63
C ASN A 216 1.43 -0.09 -41.32
N GLU A 217 1.21 -0.55 -42.55
CA GLU A 217 -0.01 -0.28 -43.33
C GLU A 217 -1.32 -0.83 -42.69
N ASN A 218 -1.30 -1.39 -41.48
CA ASN A 218 -2.48 -1.70 -40.66
C ASN A 218 -2.05 -2.02 -39.20
N PRO A 219 -1.95 -1.04 -38.27
CA PRO A 219 -1.93 -1.35 -36.84
C PRO A 219 -3.29 -1.94 -36.42
N PRO A 220 -3.35 -2.90 -35.46
CA PRO A 220 -4.62 -3.47 -35.00
C PRO A 220 -5.59 -2.42 -34.46
N ASN A 221 -5.08 -1.28 -33.96
CA ASN A 221 -5.82 -0.14 -33.43
C ASN A 221 -5.08 1.17 -33.82
N PRO A 222 -5.54 1.95 -34.81
CA PRO A 222 -4.94 3.26 -35.11
C PRO A 222 -5.18 4.25 -33.94
N PRO A 223 -4.26 5.19 -33.66
CA PRO A 223 -4.48 6.21 -32.63
C PRO A 223 -5.73 7.03 -32.98
N LEU A 224 -6.71 7.04 -32.08
CA LEU A 224 -7.90 7.87 -32.24
C LEU A 224 -7.53 9.34 -32.06
N GLU A 225 -8.04 10.22 -32.93
CA GLU A 225 -7.76 11.69 -32.93
C GLU A 225 -8.03 12.39 -31.57
N ARG A 226 -8.69 11.71 -30.62
CA ARG A 226 -9.08 12.22 -29.29
C ARG A 226 -8.50 11.45 -28.09
N GLY A 227 -7.82 10.30 -28.30
CA GLY A 227 -7.35 9.42 -27.23
C GLY A 227 -5.94 9.77 -26.72
N VAL A 228 -5.52 9.12 -25.62
CA VAL A 228 -4.12 9.13 -25.16
C VAL A 228 -3.37 7.95 -25.75
N ARG A 229 -2.05 8.09 -25.95
CA ARG A 229 -1.23 7.05 -26.61
C ARG A 229 -0.74 5.95 -25.68
N TRP A 230 -0.78 6.19 -24.38
CA TRP A 230 -0.32 5.28 -23.33
C TRP A 230 -0.93 5.68 -21.99
N TYR A 231 -0.86 4.78 -21.01
CA TYR A 231 -1.20 5.06 -19.63
C TYR A 231 -0.02 4.80 -18.71
N VAL A 232 0.14 5.66 -17.71
CA VAL A 232 1.00 5.44 -16.55
C VAL A 232 0.14 4.96 -15.40
N VAL A 233 0.60 3.94 -14.67
CA VAL A 233 -0.09 3.40 -13.50
C VAL A 233 0.82 3.53 -12.28
N GLU A 234 0.37 4.32 -11.31
CA GLU A 234 0.95 4.45 -9.98
C GLU A 234 0.54 3.25 -9.13
N ALA A 235 1.48 2.34 -8.90
CA ALA A 235 1.32 1.12 -8.12
C ALA A 235 2.40 0.95 -7.04
N THR A 236 3.16 2.00 -6.74
CA THR A 236 4.14 2.03 -5.66
C THR A 236 3.46 1.98 -4.30
N GLU A 237 4.20 1.53 -3.30
CA GLU A 237 3.69 1.37 -1.93
C GLU A 237 3.44 2.72 -1.22
N THR A 238 4.00 3.81 -1.75
CA THR A 238 4.04 5.13 -1.08
C THR A 238 3.43 6.24 -1.93
N GLY A 239 2.96 5.95 -3.15
CA GLY A 239 2.44 6.94 -4.10
C GLY A 239 3.54 7.89 -4.58
N GLU A 240 4.67 7.37 -5.05
CA GLU A 240 5.82 8.18 -5.48
C GLU A 240 5.48 9.15 -6.61
N ILE A 241 4.74 8.70 -7.62
CA ILE A 241 4.28 9.50 -8.76
C ILE A 241 3.32 10.59 -8.29
N LEU A 242 2.49 10.35 -7.28
CA LEU A 242 1.66 11.42 -6.70
C LEU A 242 2.53 12.53 -6.08
N GLY A 243 3.62 12.14 -5.41
CA GLY A 243 4.60 13.09 -4.87
C GLY A 243 5.37 13.82 -5.97
N LEU A 244 5.77 13.10 -7.02
CA LEU A 244 6.56 13.63 -8.13
C LEU A 244 5.77 14.56 -9.05
N THR A 245 4.49 14.25 -9.31
CA THR A 245 3.62 15.11 -10.12
C THR A 245 3.01 16.26 -9.32
N ASP A 246 3.15 16.23 -7.99
CA ASP A 246 2.58 17.21 -7.05
C ASP A 246 1.06 17.42 -7.23
N VAL A 247 0.34 16.38 -7.65
CA VAL A 247 -1.13 16.42 -7.73
C VAL A 247 -1.73 16.43 -6.32
N PRO A 248 -2.97 16.90 -6.12
CA PRO A 248 -3.59 16.89 -4.80
C PRO A 248 -3.64 15.48 -4.15
N TYR A 249 -3.05 15.35 -2.96
CA TYR A 249 -3.05 14.12 -2.16
C TYR A 249 -3.11 14.40 -0.65
N ARG A 250 -3.55 13.38 0.12
CA ARG A 250 -3.52 13.30 1.58
C ARG A 250 -2.36 12.40 2.05
N LEU A 251 -1.89 12.62 3.27
CA LEU A 251 -0.91 11.76 3.94
C LEU A 251 -1.17 11.82 5.45
N GLY A 252 -0.98 10.68 6.14
CA GLY A 252 -1.14 10.58 7.59
C GLY A 252 -2.60 10.67 8.04
N VAL A 253 -2.82 11.01 9.30
CA VAL A 253 -4.17 11.12 9.88
C VAL A 253 -4.92 12.31 9.27
N ASP A 254 -6.13 12.08 8.76
CA ASP A 254 -6.97 13.13 8.18
C ASP A 254 -7.63 14.01 9.23
N GLN A 255 -8.20 15.13 8.80
CA GLN A 255 -8.98 16.00 9.66
C GLN A 255 -10.26 15.29 10.13
N ARG A 256 -10.65 15.47 11.39
CA ARG A 256 -11.97 15.08 11.87
C ARG A 256 -13.05 15.89 11.17
N THR A 257 -13.96 15.18 10.50
CA THR A 257 -15.08 15.74 9.75
C THR A 257 -16.32 14.87 9.96
N PRO A 258 -17.51 15.26 9.49
CA PRO A 258 -18.68 14.38 9.49
C PRO A 258 -18.49 13.06 8.73
N PHE A 259 -17.53 13.00 7.80
CA PHE A 259 -17.25 11.81 6.98
C PHE A 259 -16.09 10.97 7.54
N GLU A 260 -15.21 11.61 8.33
CA GLU A 260 -14.15 11.01 9.15
C GLU A 260 -14.36 11.30 10.64
N PRO A 261 -15.51 10.91 11.21
CA PRO A 261 -15.90 11.33 12.56
C PRO A 261 -14.97 10.76 13.64
N THR A 262 -14.29 9.65 13.37
CA THR A 262 -13.41 8.98 14.33
C THR A 262 -11.96 9.44 14.28
N SER A 263 -11.59 10.31 13.33
CA SER A 263 -10.20 10.79 13.24
C SER A 263 -9.68 11.30 14.59
N SER A 264 -8.46 10.90 14.95
CA SER A 264 -7.79 11.37 16.16
C SER A 264 -7.32 12.82 16.08
N SER A 265 -7.37 13.46 14.91
CA SER A 265 -6.85 14.81 14.70
C SER A 265 -7.92 15.80 14.26
N ILE A 266 -8.10 16.89 15.01
CA ILE A 266 -9.02 17.98 14.67
C ILE A 266 -8.57 18.74 13.41
N SER A 267 -7.27 18.75 13.10
CA SER A 267 -6.67 19.50 12.00
C SER A 267 -5.87 18.64 11.02
N GLY A 268 -5.95 17.31 11.13
CA GLY A 268 -5.05 16.37 10.45
C GLY A 268 -3.67 16.28 11.11
N ALA A 269 -2.92 15.21 10.84
CA ALA A 269 -1.57 14.97 11.32
C ALA A 269 -0.72 14.29 10.23
N PRO A 270 -0.18 15.06 9.27
CA PRO A 270 0.41 14.50 8.05
C PRO A 270 1.72 13.74 8.25
N TYR A 271 2.32 13.84 9.43
CA TYR A 271 3.53 13.12 9.83
C TYR A 271 3.23 11.72 10.41
N CYS A 272 1.99 11.49 10.84
CA CYS A 272 1.55 10.27 11.50
C CYS A 272 0.93 9.33 10.47
N THR A 273 1.79 8.62 9.74
CA THR A 273 1.37 7.47 8.92
C THR A 273 1.29 6.22 9.79
N GLN A 274 0.59 5.19 9.32
CA GLN A 274 0.66 3.88 9.95
C GLN A 274 2.07 3.29 9.95
N GLY A 275 2.36 2.46 10.95
CA GLY A 275 3.63 1.75 11.10
C GLY A 275 4.00 0.89 9.91
N PHE A 276 5.29 0.81 9.62
CA PHE A 276 5.87 -0.08 8.63
C PHE A 276 6.75 -1.14 9.29
N THR A 277 7.04 -2.22 8.57
CA THR A 277 7.69 -3.39 9.17
C THR A 277 8.76 -3.95 8.24
N TYR A 278 10.00 -4.04 8.71
CA TYR A 278 10.94 -4.98 8.10
C TYR A 278 10.67 -6.37 8.66
N THR A 279 10.20 -7.26 7.79
CA THR A 279 9.97 -8.65 8.16
C THR A 279 11.28 -9.44 8.08
N PHE A 280 11.35 -10.56 8.79
CA PHE A 280 12.49 -11.46 8.75
C PHE A 280 12.05 -12.89 9.05
N ALA A 281 12.85 -13.85 8.59
CA ALA A 281 12.64 -15.25 8.89
C ALA A 281 13.46 -15.66 10.12
N MET A 282 12.85 -16.48 10.97
CA MET A 282 13.55 -17.26 11.98
C MET A 282 13.21 -18.74 11.83
N GLU A 283 14.18 -19.60 12.13
CA GLU A 283 14.06 -21.05 12.00
C GLU A 283 14.25 -21.70 13.37
N ALA A 284 13.41 -22.68 13.67
CA ALA A 284 13.53 -23.51 14.87
C ALA A 284 14.67 -24.51 14.72
N THR A 285 15.42 -24.74 15.80
CA THR A 285 16.62 -25.59 15.81
C THR A 285 16.49 -26.65 16.91
N ALA A 286 17.12 -27.81 16.71
CA ALA A 286 17.09 -28.88 17.70
C ALA A 286 17.83 -28.48 18.99
N GLU A 287 18.96 -27.81 18.84
CA GLU A 287 19.82 -27.39 19.94
C GLU A 287 19.79 -25.86 20.13
N PRO A 288 19.95 -25.36 21.37
CA PRO A 288 20.07 -23.94 21.65
C PRO A 288 21.15 -23.24 20.80
N GLN A 289 20.86 -22.04 20.34
CA GLN A 289 21.75 -21.21 19.53
C GLN A 289 22.37 -20.08 20.37
N ALA A 290 23.63 -19.75 20.09
CA ALA A 290 24.28 -18.60 20.70
C ALA A 290 23.95 -17.33 19.88
N HIS A 291 23.44 -16.30 20.55
CA HIS A 291 23.12 -15.03 19.93
C HIS A 291 24.00 -13.91 20.49
N LYS A 292 24.59 -13.13 19.58
CA LYS A 292 25.31 -11.92 19.96
C LYS A 292 24.30 -10.80 20.18
N LEU A 293 24.46 -10.05 21.27
CA LEU A 293 23.69 -8.84 21.54
C LEU A 293 23.99 -7.80 20.45
N PRO A 294 23.00 -7.35 19.67
CA PRO A 294 23.21 -6.26 18.71
C PRO A 294 23.65 -4.98 19.43
N SER A 295 24.58 -4.22 18.86
CA SER A 295 25.11 -2.99 19.46
C SER A 295 24.03 -1.93 19.72
N PHE A 296 22.99 -1.92 18.89
CA PHE A 296 21.83 -1.02 19.01
C PHE A 296 20.71 -1.56 19.90
N TYR A 297 20.80 -2.79 20.44
CA TYR A 297 19.68 -3.42 21.14
C TYR A 297 19.14 -2.58 22.32
N GLN A 298 20.03 -1.98 23.12
CA GLN A 298 19.64 -1.16 24.27
C GLN A 298 18.79 0.06 23.88
N LYS A 299 18.95 0.57 22.66
CA LYS A 299 18.12 1.67 22.13
C LYS A 299 16.67 1.22 22.01
N TYR A 300 16.44 0.04 21.43
CA TYR A 300 15.10 -0.46 21.10
C TYR A 300 14.47 -1.35 22.19
N SER A 301 15.23 -1.90 23.13
CA SER A 301 14.68 -2.78 24.16
C SER A 301 13.51 -2.20 25.00
N PRO A 302 13.40 -0.88 25.23
CA PRO A 302 12.22 -0.28 25.88
C PRO A 302 10.95 -0.29 25.02
N TYR A 303 11.02 -0.72 23.75
CA TYR A 303 9.90 -0.78 22.82
C TYR A 303 9.20 -2.15 22.85
N TYR A 304 9.97 -3.24 22.88
CA TYR A 304 9.45 -4.57 22.58
C TYR A 304 8.48 -5.13 23.63
N SER A 305 7.38 -5.70 23.13
CA SER A 305 6.35 -6.33 23.94
C SER A 305 5.54 -7.35 23.14
N TYR A 306 4.96 -8.31 23.85
CA TYR A 306 3.84 -9.10 23.33
C TYR A 306 2.52 -8.32 23.23
N GLU A 307 2.51 -7.04 23.63
CA GLU A 307 1.39 -6.09 23.67
C GLU A 307 0.34 -6.41 24.74
N LEU A 308 -0.21 -7.62 24.73
CA LEU A 308 -1.29 -8.05 25.61
C LEU A 308 -0.95 -9.38 26.28
N GLU A 309 -1.39 -9.57 27.52
CA GLU A 309 -1.16 -10.81 28.28
C GLU A 309 -1.70 -12.05 27.54
N ARG A 310 -2.83 -11.93 26.83
CA ARG A 310 -3.40 -13.01 26.02
C ARG A 310 -2.51 -13.41 24.84
N LEU A 311 -1.65 -12.50 24.37
CA LEU A 311 -0.71 -12.70 23.28
C LEU A 311 0.71 -13.07 23.76
N ALA A 312 0.97 -12.96 25.07
CA ALA A 312 2.26 -13.26 25.69
C ALA A 312 2.57 -14.77 25.72
N ASN A 313 2.85 -15.34 24.55
CA ASN A 313 3.20 -16.72 24.35
C ASN A 313 4.05 -16.87 23.08
N PHE A 314 5.23 -17.48 23.23
CA PHE A 314 6.16 -17.64 22.12
C PHE A 314 5.58 -18.50 20.99
N ASN A 315 4.92 -19.62 21.31
CA ASN A 315 4.35 -20.51 20.27
C ASN A 315 3.27 -19.80 19.46
N LEU A 316 2.43 -18.99 20.10
CA LEU A 316 1.43 -18.18 19.44
C LEU A 316 2.07 -17.21 18.44
N VAL A 317 3.10 -16.46 18.85
CA VAL A 317 3.80 -15.51 17.96
C VAL A 317 4.54 -16.24 16.84
N TYR A 318 5.29 -17.30 17.16
CA TYR A 318 6.02 -18.08 16.18
C TYR A 318 5.11 -18.72 15.14
N THR A 319 3.97 -19.28 15.56
CA THR A 319 3.04 -19.95 14.64
C THR A 319 2.06 -19.00 13.94
N TYR A 320 2.08 -17.69 14.28
CA TYR A 320 1.25 -16.68 13.62
C TYR A 320 1.45 -16.67 12.12
N ARG A 321 2.71 -16.57 11.69
CA ARG A 321 3.15 -16.62 10.30
C ARG A 321 4.25 -17.67 10.10
N ARG A 322 4.03 -18.90 10.61
CA ARG A 322 4.86 -20.06 10.25
C ARG A 322 4.62 -20.39 8.77
N ILE A 323 5.61 -20.09 7.93
CA ILE A 323 5.53 -20.22 6.47
C ILE A 323 5.99 -21.59 5.96
N HIS A 324 6.71 -22.33 6.80
CA HIS A 324 7.14 -23.70 6.52
C HIS A 324 7.12 -24.51 7.81
N SER A 325 6.63 -25.75 7.73
CA SER A 325 6.72 -26.69 8.83
C SER A 325 7.23 -28.03 8.35
N MET A 326 8.04 -28.68 9.19
CA MET A 326 8.51 -30.04 8.94
C MET A 326 7.41 -31.10 9.12
N ASN A 327 6.40 -30.79 9.95
CA ASN A 327 5.26 -31.66 10.22
C ASN A 327 3.93 -30.93 9.92
N PRO A 328 3.65 -30.59 8.66
CA PRO A 328 2.47 -29.79 8.32
C PRO A 328 1.16 -30.56 8.51
N ASP A 329 1.19 -31.90 8.39
CA ASP A 329 0.02 -32.80 8.53
C ASP A 329 -0.30 -33.21 9.97
N GLU A 330 0.56 -32.91 10.92
CA GLU A 330 0.33 -33.33 12.30
C GLU A 330 -0.89 -32.62 12.91
N PRO A 331 -1.83 -33.37 13.53
CA PRO A 331 -2.98 -32.76 14.21
C PRO A 331 -2.51 -31.81 15.31
N ARG A 332 -3.11 -30.61 15.36
CA ARG A 332 -2.73 -29.57 16.32
C ARG A 332 -3.77 -29.42 17.43
N PRO A 333 -3.36 -29.07 18.66
CA PRO A 333 -4.30 -28.73 19.72
C PRO A 333 -5.25 -27.60 19.31
N GLY A 334 -6.44 -27.54 19.91
CA GLY A 334 -7.39 -26.44 19.67
C GLY A 334 -6.87 -25.07 20.14
N ASN A 335 -5.94 -25.06 21.10
CA ASN A 335 -5.29 -23.85 21.59
C ASN A 335 -3.98 -23.57 20.82
N VAL A 336 -3.93 -22.48 20.06
CA VAL A 336 -2.74 -22.06 19.29
C VAL A 336 -1.50 -21.84 20.15
N ARG A 337 -1.66 -21.54 21.44
CA ARG A 337 -0.55 -21.35 22.40
C ARG A 337 0.20 -22.64 22.72
N GLU A 338 -0.38 -23.79 22.38
CA GLU A 338 0.16 -25.13 22.59
C GLU A 338 0.63 -25.77 21.28
N TRP A 339 0.56 -25.05 20.16
CA TRP A 339 0.97 -25.59 18.88
C TRP A 339 2.47 -25.93 18.91
N PRO A 340 2.85 -27.16 18.51
CA PRO A 340 4.23 -27.59 18.52
C PRO A 340 5.05 -26.84 17.47
N ILE A 341 6.32 -26.64 17.77
CA ILE A 341 7.34 -26.09 16.87
C ILE A 341 8.39 -27.17 16.68
N TYR A 342 8.66 -27.54 15.43
CA TYR A 342 9.64 -28.58 15.10
C TYR A 342 10.94 -27.97 14.61
N PRO A 343 12.11 -28.57 14.92
CA PRO A 343 13.36 -28.18 14.27
C PRO A 343 13.21 -28.18 12.75
N GLY A 344 13.58 -27.08 12.09
CA GLY A 344 13.39 -26.85 10.65
C GLY A 344 12.12 -26.09 10.29
N ASP A 345 11.16 -25.90 11.20
CA ASP A 345 10.05 -24.97 10.98
C ASP A 345 10.61 -23.56 10.73
N ILE A 346 9.99 -22.79 9.84
CA ILE A 346 10.38 -21.39 9.54
C ILE A 346 9.19 -20.46 9.74
N SER A 347 9.42 -19.36 10.44
CA SER A 347 8.42 -18.33 10.70
C SER A 347 8.86 -16.95 10.26
N MET A 348 7.97 -16.23 9.58
CA MET A 348 8.14 -14.81 9.25
C MET A 348 7.61 -13.93 10.37
N GLN A 349 8.39 -12.97 10.83
CA GLN A 349 8.00 -12.08 11.92
C GLN A 349 7.41 -10.77 11.40
N ASN A 350 6.23 -10.42 11.90
CA ASN A 350 5.54 -9.15 11.75
C ASN A 350 4.63 -8.98 12.98
N TRP A 351 5.02 -8.11 13.91
CA TRP A 351 4.35 -7.94 15.20
C TRP A 351 4.31 -6.48 15.64
N THR A 352 3.13 -6.01 16.08
CA THR A 352 2.81 -4.59 16.35
C THR A 352 3.71 -3.93 17.39
N TRP A 353 3.89 -4.56 18.55
CA TRP A 353 4.85 -4.09 19.56
C TRP A 353 6.20 -4.81 19.46
N GLY A 354 6.54 -5.26 18.25
CA GLY A 354 7.77 -5.94 17.93
C GLY A 354 8.55 -5.22 16.84
N ASN A 355 8.54 -5.77 15.63
CA ASN A 355 9.28 -5.24 14.50
C ASN A 355 8.51 -4.21 13.66
N ASP A 356 7.27 -3.88 14.01
CA ASP A 356 6.60 -2.70 13.47
C ASP A 356 7.26 -1.43 14.01
N TYR A 357 7.80 -0.60 13.12
CA TYR A 357 8.37 0.70 13.47
C TYR A 357 7.37 1.81 13.16
N ARG A 358 7.10 2.67 14.16
CA ARG A 358 5.91 3.54 14.20
C ARG A 358 6.26 5.03 14.43
N PRO A 359 7.08 5.66 13.58
CA PRO A 359 7.34 7.09 13.67
C PRO A 359 6.09 7.91 13.37
N GLY A 360 6.07 9.19 13.78
CA GLY A 360 4.84 9.99 13.72
C GLY A 360 5.00 11.49 13.84
N ASN A 361 6.22 12.00 13.90
CA ASN A 361 6.52 13.41 14.12
C ASN A 361 7.38 13.99 12.99
N PRO A 362 7.45 15.33 12.83
CA PRO A 362 8.21 15.96 11.75
C PRO A 362 9.71 15.61 11.71
N GLU A 363 10.26 15.18 12.85
CA GLU A 363 11.67 14.81 13.02
C GLU A 363 11.97 13.37 12.56
N ASP A 364 11.00 12.46 12.64
CA ASP A 364 11.21 11.01 12.44
C ASP A 364 10.25 10.36 11.44
N ASN A 365 9.25 11.08 10.92
CA ASN A 365 8.23 10.55 10.02
C ASN A 365 8.83 9.77 8.85
N PHE A 366 8.17 8.68 8.48
CA PHE A 366 8.67 7.74 7.48
C PHE A 366 8.55 8.29 6.05
N ILE A 367 7.35 8.76 5.68
CA ILE A 367 7.05 9.33 4.37
C ILE A 367 7.09 10.85 4.49
N PHE A 368 7.90 11.51 3.64
CA PHE A 368 7.99 12.97 3.67
C PHE A 368 6.68 13.62 3.21
N THR A 369 6.25 14.62 3.98
CA THR A 369 5.09 15.46 3.63
C THR A 369 5.43 16.36 2.44
N ARG A 370 4.41 16.87 1.73
CA ARG A 370 4.59 17.82 0.63
C ARG A 370 5.48 19.01 1.02
N ASN A 371 5.25 19.57 2.21
CA ASN A 371 6.05 20.70 2.71
C ASN A 371 7.52 20.32 2.94
N GLN A 372 7.80 19.11 3.43
CA GLN A 372 9.17 18.61 3.56
C GLN A 372 9.82 18.39 2.19
N LEU A 373 9.12 17.76 1.24
CA LEU A 373 9.60 17.57 -0.12
C LEU A 373 9.96 18.90 -0.78
N GLN A 374 9.07 19.89 -0.68
CA GLN A 374 9.31 21.24 -1.19
C GLN A 374 10.53 21.90 -0.52
N THR A 375 10.64 21.83 0.80
CA THR A 375 11.77 22.43 1.55
C THR A 375 13.10 21.78 1.19
N MET A 376 13.10 20.49 0.87
CA MET A 376 14.29 19.74 0.45
C MET A 376 14.60 19.85 -1.05
N GLY A 377 13.76 20.57 -1.82
CA GLY A 377 13.91 20.69 -3.28
C GLY A 377 13.48 19.46 -4.08
N GLN A 378 12.92 18.41 -3.46
CA GLN A 378 12.57 17.16 -4.17
C GLN A 378 11.40 17.32 -5.16
N LEU A 379 10.65 18.43 -5.10
CA LEU A 379 9.61 18.75 -6.07
C LEU A 379 10.16 19.50 -7.29
N GLU A 380 11.45 19.83 -7.31
CA GLU A 380 12.12 20.43 -8.47
C GLU A 380 12.48 19.34 -9.49
N ALA A 381 12.45 19.68 -10.77
CA ALA A 381 12.75 18.75 -11.86
C ALA A 381 14.13 18.12 -11.68
N GLY A 382 14.21 16.79 -11.77
CA GLY A 382 15.44 16.03 -11.59
C GLY A 382 15.91 15.85 -10.14
N GLU A 383 15.23 16.42 -9.13
CA GLU A 383 15.69 16.40 -7.72
C GLU A 383 14.94 15.38 -6.85
N TRP A 384 14.01 14.60 -7.42
CA TRP A 384 13.25 13.57 -6.67
C TRP A 384 14.15 12.49 -6.06
N MET A 385 13.90 12.14 -4.80
CA MET A 385 14.67 11.13 -4.05
C MET A 385 13.77 10.06 -3.40
N GLY A 386 12.61 9.76 -4.00
CA GLY A 386 11.70 8.70 -3.53
C GLY A 386 10.77 9.10 -2.37
N GLY A 387 10.99 10.27 -1.77
CA GLY A 387 10.11 10.83 -0.75
C GLY A 387 10.00 10.01 0.55
N LEU A 388 11.02 9.20 0.86
CA LEU A 388 11.16 8.42 2.09
C LEU A 388 12.32 8.92 2.95
N ARG A 389 12.17 8.84 4.27
CA ARG A 389 13.25 9.16 5.22
C ARG A 389 14.16 7.95 5.42
N THR A 390 15.38 8.04 4.88
CA THR A 390 16.41 6.99 4.97
C THR A 390 16.78 6.61 6.40
N GLU A 391 16.81 7.57 7.33
CA GLU A 391 17.03 7.29 8.74
C GLU A 391 15.89 6.47 9.37
N ALA A 392 14.63 6.68 8.97
CA ALA A 392 13.53 5.87 9.46
C ALA A 392 13.65 4.41 8.95
N LEU A 393 14.04 4.21 7.69
CA LEU A 393 14.33 2.87 7.15
C LEU A 393 15.40 2.16 7.99
N ARG A 394 16.53 2.83 8.24
CA ARG A 394 17.63 2.32 9.07
C ARG A 394 17.15 1.93 10.47
N GLN A 395 16.33 2.76 11.09
CA GLN A 395 15.78 2.50 12.41
C GLN A 395 14.80 1.33 12.42
N GLY A 396 14.01 1.15 11.37
CA GLY A 396 13.14 -0.02 11.19
C GLY A 396 13.93 -1.32 11.02
N GLU A 397 15.06 -1.28 10.29
CA GLU A 397 15.97 -2.41 10.11
C GLU A 397 16.60 -2.84 11.45
N GLU A 398 17.13 -1.88 12.21
CA GLU A 398 17.67 -2.12 13.56
C GLU A 398 16.58 -2.65 14.50
N ASN A 399 15.38 -2.05 14.47
CA ASN A 399 14.25 -2.47 15.29
C ASN A 399 13.87 -3.93 15.04
N ALA A 400 13.86 -4.38 13.78
CA ALA A 400 13.53 -5.75 13.41
C ALA A 400 14.59 -6.76 13.89
N ILE A 401 15.88 -6.47 13.69
CA ILE A 401 16.98 -7.33 14.17
C ILE A 401 16.98 -7.40 15.70
N GLY A 402 16.76 -6.26 16.37
CA GLY A 402 16.64 -6.21 17.83
C GLY A 402 15.43 -6.99 18.34
N TYR A 403 14.30 -6.99 17.62
CA TYR A 403 13.10 -7.75 17.98
C TYR A 403 13.37 -9.25 17.96
N PHE A 404 14.11 -9.78 16.97
CA PHE A 404 14.54 -11.18 17.00
C PHE A 404 15.29 -11.51 18.30
N TYR A 405 16.29 -10.68 18.64
CA TYR A 405 17.07 -10.91 19.86
C TYR A 405 16.19 -10.85 21.12
N TRP A 406 15.28 -9.88 21.20
CA TRP A 406 14.30 -9.79 22.28
C TRP A 406 13.44 -11.07 22.37
N LEU A 407 12.94 -11.55 21.24
CA LEU A 407 12.03 -12.69 21.17
C LEU A 407 12.70 -13.99 21.64
N VAL A 408 13.98 -14.21 21.31
CA VAL A 408 14.71 -15.46 21.64
C VAL A 408 15.56 -15.38 22.91
N VAL A 409 16.14 -14.22 23.24
CA VAL A 409 17.03 -14.05 24.43
C VAL A 409 16.43 -13.14 25.50
N GLY A 410 15.68 -12.10 25.10
CA GLY A 410 15.15 -11.09 26.01
C GLY A 410 14.29 -11.65 27.15
N THR A 411 14.26 -10.93 28.28
CA THR A 411 13.60 -11.32 29.54
C THR A 411 12.64 -10.27 30.10
N THR A 412 12.54 -9.11 29.45
CA THR A 412 11.69 -7.99 29.86
C THR A 412 10.62 -7.75 28.79
N ASP A 413 9.49 -7.16 29.18
CA ASP A 413 8.43 -6.76 28.26
C ASP A 413 8.03 -5.31 28.57
N SER A 414 8.05 -4.43 27.57
CA SER A 414 7.88 -2.97 27.79
C SER A 414 6.48 -2.57 28.27
N GLN A 415 5.46 -3.37 27.93
CA GLN A 415 4.06 -3.09 28.28
C GLN A 415 3.60 -3.96 29.45
N LEU A 416 4.03 -5.21 29.51
CA LEU A 416 3.56 -6.20 30.48
C LEU A 416 4.48 -6.34 31.69
N GLY A 417 5.67 -5.73 31.65
CA GLY A 417 6.62 -5.72 32.75
C GLY A 417 7.46 -6.99 32.87
N ASP A 418 8.07 -7.15 34.05
CA ASP A 418 9.03 -8.21 34.32
C ASP A 418 8.37 -9.58 34.52
N GLY A 419 9.09 -10.66 34.16
CA GLY A 419 8.67 -12.04 34.41
C GLY A 419 7.70 -12.62 33.37
N VAL A 420 7.14 -11.81 32.48
CA VAL A 420 6.27 -12.25 31.38
C VAL A 420 7.09 -12.90 30.26
N LYS A 421 8.19 -12.24 29.86
CA LYS A 421 9.04 -12.70 28.75
C LYS A 421 10.07 -13.72 29.23
N LYS A 422 10.08 -14.90 28.60
CA LYS A 422 11.06 -15.97 28.83
C LYS A 422 11.96 -16.18 27.59
N PRO A 423 13.23 -16.58 27.75
CA PRO A 423 14.10 -16.96 26.63
C PRO A 423 13.59 -18.20 25.89
N ASN A 424 13.83 -18.26 24.58
CA ASN A 424 13.51 -19.37 23.68
C ASN A 424 14.72 -19.64 22.75
N PRO A 425 15.82 -20.20 23.27
CA PRO A 425 17.12 -20.20 22.59
C PRO A 425 17.23 -21.16 21.40
N ASN A 426 16.24 -22.03 21.19
CA ASN A 426 16.23 -23.03 20.11
C ASN A 426 15.81 -22.43 18.76
N HIS A 427 16.25 -21.23 18.42
CA HIS A 427 15.90 -20.57 17.17
C HIS A 427 17.10 -19.82 16.61
N ARG A 428 17.20 -19.74 15.29
CA ARG A 428 18.21 -18.90 14.61
C ARG A 428 17.56 -17.85 13.71
N TYR A 429 18.23 -16.72 13.59
CA TYR A 429 17.91 -15.70 12.60
C TYR A 429 18.39 -16.20 11.23
N VAL A 430 17.53 -16.17 10.22
CA VAL A 430 17.82 -16.73 8.90
C VAL A 430 18.38 -15.64 8.00
N THR A 431 19.57 -15.86 7.44
CA THR A 431 20.29 -14.93 6.57
C THR A 431 20.86 -15.62 5.34
N GLY A 432 21.32 -14.82 4.37
CA GLY A 432 21.98 -15.30 3.17
C GLY A 432 21.08 -15.26 1.94
N LEU A 433 21.69 -15.34 0.76
CA LEU A 433 20.95 -15.26 -0.52
C LEU A 433 20.05 -16.48 -0.77
N ASP A 434 20.28 -17.59 -0.06
CA ASP A 434 19.42 -18.78 -0.07
C ASP A 434 18.31 -18.74 1.01
N SER A 435 18.22 -17.65 1.79
CA SER A 435 17.16 -17.45 2.78
C SER A 435 15.79 -17.20 2.13
N PRO A 436 14.67 -17.33 2.87
CA PRO A 436 13.33 -17.03 2.34
C PRO A 436 13.18 -15.62 1.75
N MET A 437 13.97 -14.65 2.22
CA MET A 437 13.99 -13.27 1.71
C MET A 437 15.07 -13.03 0.64
N GLY A 438 16.00 -13.96 0.43
CA GLY A 438 17.08 -13.78 -0.54
C GLY A 438 18.00 -12.60 -0.24
N THR A 439 18.19 -12.26 1.04
CA THR A 439 19.03 -11.14 1.50
C THR A 439 20.13 -11.62 2.43
N VAL A 440 21.34 -11.09 2.29
CA VAL A 440 22.47 -11.43 3.18
C VAL A 440 22.20 -10.97 4.60
N HIS A 441 21.51 -9.85 4.77
CA HIS A 441 21.13 -9.31 6.09
C HIS A 441 19.86 -9.97 6.69
N GLY A 442 19.12 -10.80 5.94
CA GLY A 442 17.96 -11.58 6.42
C GLY A 442 16.63 -10.82 6.57
N LEU A 443 16.63 -9.50 6.41
CA LEU A 443 15.41 -8.69 6.41
C LEU A 443 14.72 -8.74 5.04
N SER A 444 13.46 -8.32 5.00
CA SER A 444 12.75 -8.06 3.75
C SER A 444 13.49 -7.04 2.88
N LYS A 445 13.36 -7.19 1.56
CA LYS A 445 14.04 -6.33 0.56
C LYS A 445 13.49 -4.91 0.57
N TYR A 446 12.20 -4.80 0.86
CA TYR A 446 11.47 -3.57 1.06
C TYR A 446 10.63 -3.71 2.34
N PRO A 447 10.40 -2.66 3.14
CA PRO A 447 9.52 -2.78 4.29
C PRO A 447 8.08 -3.04 3.87
N TYR A 448 7.33 -3.76 4.68
CA TYR A 448 5.88 -3.79 4.59
C TYR A 448 5.31 -2.43 5.01
N ILE A 449 4.79 -1.67 4.05
CA ILE A 449 4.21 -0.35 4.24
C ILE A 449 2.69 -0.48 4.26
N ARG A 450 2.02 0.11 5.24
CA ARG A 450 0.55 0.01 5.41
C ARG A 450 -0.22 1.20 4.84
N GLU A 451 0.45 2.33 4.62
CA GLU A 451 -0.14 3.58 4.20
C GLU A 451 0.85 4.38 3.33
N GLY A 452 0.36 4.96 2.24
CA GLY A 452 1.11 5.84 1.35
C GLY A 452 0.46 7.21 1.19
N ARG A 453 0.93 8.00 0.23
CA ARG A 453 0.20 9.19 -0.24
C ARG A 453 -1.10 8.73 -0.89
N ARG A 454 -2.23 9.28 -0.47
CA ARG A 454 -3.57 8.93 -0.96
C ARG A 454 -4.07 10.04 -1.86
N VAL A 455 -4.26 9.76 -3.14
CA VAL A 455 -4.69 10.76 -4.12
C VAL A 455 -6.04 11.36 -3.71
N ILE A 456 -6.28 12.63 -4.02
CA ILE A 456 -7.65 13.14 -4.03
C ILE A 456 -8.21 12.87 -5.43
N GLY A 457 -9.27 12.08 -5.52
CA GLY A 457 -9.89 11.71 -6.80
C GLY A 457 -10.43 12.93 -7.54
N ARG A 458 -10.73 12.79 -8.84
CA ARG A 458 -11.26 13.91 -9.63
C ARG A 458 -12.54 14.51 -9.04
N PRO A 459 -12.70 15.85 -9.15
CA PRO A 459 -13.97 16.49 -8.86
C PRO A 459 -15.11 15.85 -9.65
N SER A 460 -16.23 15.65 -8.98
CA SER A 460 -17.47 15.13 -9.58
C SER A 460 -18.68 15.74 -8.90
N TRP A 461 -19.89 15.45 -9.39
CA TRP A 461 -21.12 15.88 -8.70
C TRP A 461 -21.13 15.39 -7.24
N GLY A 462 -21.44 16.30 -6.31
CA GLY A 462 -21.37 16.05 -4.87
C GLY A 462 -19.97 16.12 -4.24
N PHE A 463 -18.91 16.25 -5.05
CA PHE A 463 -17.51 16.25 -4.63
C PHE A 463 -16.70 17.31 -5.41
N PRO A 464 -16.99 18.62 -5.25
CA PRO A 464 -16.39 19.69 -6.06
C PRO A 464 -14.88 19.86 -5.83
N GLU A 465 -14.38 19.49 -4.65
CA GLU A 465 -12.95 19.57 -4.29
C GLU A 465 -12.20 18.24 -4.58
N GLY A 466 -12.92 17.26 -5.13
CA GLY A 466 -12.40 15.91 -5.38
C GLY A 466 -13.04 14.83 -4.52
N PHE A 467 -12.97 13.60 -5.02
CA PHE A 467 -13.60 12.43 -4.42
C PHE A 467 -12.67 11.69 -3.45
N GLU A 468 -13.24 11.13 -2.40
CA GLU A 468 -12.57 10.29 -1.43
C GLU A 468 -13.56 9.26 -0.84
N ILE A 469 -13.09 8.03 -0.62
CA ILE A 469 -13.82 7.03 0.17
C ILE A 469 -13.51 7.27 1.64
N THR A 470 -14.55 7.39 2.46
CA THR A 470 -14.42 7.80 3.87
C THR A 470 -14.85 6.70 4.85
N GLU A 471 -14.65 6.92 6.14
CA GLU A 471 -14.96 6.00 7.22
C GLU A 471 -16.42 5.58 7.16
N ILE A 472 -17.33 6.55 7.01
CA ILE A 472 -18.77 6.29 7.01
C ILE A 472 -19.22 5.49 5.78
N ASP A 473 -18.36 5.33 4.77
CA ASP A 473 -18.66 4.51 3.60
C ASP A 473 -18.50 3.02 3.85
N ILE A 474 -17.71 2.62 4.86
CA ILE A 474 -17.38 1.20 5.08
C ILE A 474 -17.52 0.73 6.53
N SER A 475 -17.48 1.64 7.51
CA SER A 475 -17.37 1.30 8.92
C SER A 475 -18.66 0.71 9.48
N ARG A 476 -18.52 -0.27 10.39
CA ARG A 476 -19.62 -0.79 11.23
C ARG A 476 -19.68 -0.12 12.60
N ASN A 477 -18.96 0.98 12.81
CA ASN A 477 -18.97 1.69 14.08
C ASN A 477 -20.37 2.17 14.46
N ASP A 478 -20.66 2.09 15.75
CA ASP A 478 -21.85 2.73 16.32
C ASP A 478 -21.57 4.22 16.52
N PHE A 479 -22.03 5.02 15.56
CA PHE A 479 -21.88 6.48 15.54
C PHE A 479 -22.79 7.22 16.55
N ARG A 480 -23.58 6.51 17.37
CA ARG A 480 -24.36 7.12 18.46
C ARG A 480 -23.57 7.34 19.75
N LYS A 481 -22.42 6.69 19.90
CA LYS A 481 -21.59 6.77 21.12
C LYS A 481 -21.33 8.23 21.51
N GLU A 482 -21.29 8.48 22.83
CA GLU A 482 -21.07 9.82 23.43
C GLU A 482 -19.89 10.55 22.81
N PHE A 483 -18.81 9.82 22.48
CA PHE A 483 -17.64 10.36 21.80
C PHE A 483 -18.00 11.27 20.61
N TYR A 484 -18.90 10.86 19.71
CA TYR A 484 -19.22 11.64 18.51
C TYR A 484 -20.06 12.87 18.82
N GLN A 485 -20.94 12.80 19.82
CA GLN A 485 -21.74 13.94 20.27
C GLN A 485 -20.86 14.99 20.96
N ASP A 486 -19.84 14.54 21.67
CA ASP A 486 -18.91 15.40 22.41
C ASP A 486 -17.81 15.99 21.51
N ASN A 487 -17.50 15.35 20.38
CA ASN A 487 -16.34 15.68 19.54
C ASN A 487 -16.68 16.24 18.16
N LEU A 488 -17.96 16.28 17.78
CA LEU A 488 -18.46 16.93 16.59
C LEU A 488 -19.34 18.12 16.98
N SER A 489 -19.34 19.18 16.16
CA SER A 489 -20.33 20.25 16.33
C SER A 489 -21.74 19.70 16.10
N SER A 490 -22.78 20.37 16.61
CA SER A 490 -24.16 19.94 16.34
C SER A 490 -24.53 19.98 14.86
N GLU A 491 -23.82 20.78 14.05
CA GLU A 491 -23.94 20.78 12.59
C GLU A 491 -23.26 19.55 11.99
N ASP A 492 -22.01 19.28 12.38
CA ASP A 492 -21.25 18.13 11.90
C ASP A 492 -21.89 16.79 12.28
N TYR A 493 -22.42 16.69 13.49
CA TYR A 493 -23.14 15.49 13.93
C TYR A 493 -24.41 15.28 13.09
N ARG A 494 -25.14 16.36 12.76
CA ARG A 494 -26.28 16.27 11.83
C ARG A 494 -25.84 15.86 10.42
N ALA A 495 -24.72 16.39 9.92
CA ALA A 495 -24.16 16.02 8.62
C ALA A 495 -23.71 14.55 8.58
N LEU A 496 -23.11 14.04 9.66
CA LEU A 496 -22.76 12.62 9.83
C LEU A 496 -24.01 11.75 9.68
N TRP A 497 -25.10 12.10 10.38
CA TRP A 497 -26.35 11.37 10.28
C TRP A 497 -27.02 11.49 8.91
N ALA A 498 -26.88 12.61 8.22
CA ALA A 498 -27.31 12.73 6.82
C ALA A 498 -26.54 11.74 5.91
N GLY A 499 -25.24 11.56 6.11
CA GLY A 499 -24.43 10.57 5.38
C GLY A 499 -24.78 9.12 5.70
N LEU A 500 -25.28 8.84 6.92
CA LEU A 500 -25.65 7.51 7.38
C LEU A 500 -27.10 7.11 7.05
N ALA A 501 -28.02 8.07 6.95
CA ALA A 501 -29.47 7.84 6.86
C ALA A 501 -29.92 7.03 5.62
N GLY A 502 -29.14 7.05 4.54
CA GLY A 502 -29.47 6.33 3.31
C GLY A 502 -30.86 6.71 2.77
N LEU A 503 -31.80 5.75 2.73
CA LEU A 503 -33.17 5.99 2.25
C LEU A 503 -34.04 6.81 3.23
N GLU A 504 -33.63 6.95 4.50
CA GLU A 504 -34.34 7.77 5.50
C GLU A 504 -33.93 9.25 5.43
N LEU A 505 -32.96 9.60 4.58
CA LEU A 505 -32.46 10.96 4.43
C LEU A 505 -33.57 12.01 4.18
N PRO A 506 -34.58 11.80 3.30
CA PRO A 506 -35.63 12.79 3.09
C PRO A 506 -36.45 13.08 4.36
N ALA A 507 -36.74 12.05 5.16
CA ALA A 507 -37.52 12.19 6.40
C ALA A 507 -36.71 12.96 7.46
N LEU A 508 -35.43 12.63 7.61
CA LEU A 508 -34.49 13.33 8.49
C LEU A 508 -34.35 14.81 8.09
N LEU A 509 -34.13 15.11 6.80
CA LEU A 509 -33.99 16.49 6.32
C LEU A 509 -35.28 17.31 6.45
N SER A 510 -36.45 16.69 6.33
CA SER A 510 -37.74 17.36 6.53
C SER A 510 -38.14 17.56 8.00
N GLY A 511 -37.35 17.04 8.95
CA GLY A 511 -37.68 17.04 10.37
C GLY A 511 -38.86 16.14 10.74
N MET A 512 -39.24 15.19 9.87
CA MET A 512 -40.27 14.18 10.14
C MET A 512 -39.77 13.06 11.05
N GLN A 513 -38.46 12.95 11.22
CA GLN A 513 -37.77 11.93 12.01
C GLN A 513 -36.55 12.56 12.69
N THR A 514 -36.27 12.16 13.93
CA THR A 514 -35.06 12.62 14.65
C THR A 514 -33.85 11.70 14.36
N ILE A 515 -32.65 12.12 14.80
CA ILE A 515 -31.44 11.28 14.72
C ILE A 515 -31.61 9.98 15.53
N GLU A 516 -32.25 10.08 16.70
CA GLU A 516 -32.51 8.94 17.58
C GLU A 516 -33.42 7.92 16.90
N GLU A 517 -34.35 8.39 16.07
CA GLU A 517 -35.28 7.56 15.31
C GLU A 517 -34.68 7.04 13.99
N THR A 518 -33.58 7.63 13.48
CA THR A 518 -33.00 7.32 12.15
C THR A 518 -32.12 6.09 12.15
N ASN A 519 -32.41 5.08 11.34
CA ASN A 519 -31.54 3.90 11.25
C ASN A 519 -30.34 4.17 10.33
N PRO A 520 -29.09 3.94 10.78
CA PRO A 520 -27.94 4.04 9.90
C PRO A 520 -27.97 2.92 8.86
N LYS A 521 -27.39 3.17 7.68
CA LYS A 521 -27.19 2.14 6.67
C LYS A 521 -26.41 0.95 7.26
N SER A 522 -26.96 -0.27 7.14
CA SER A 522 -26.29 -1.50 7.56
C SER A 522 -25.52 -2.20 6.42
N ARG A 523 -24.84 -1.40 5.59
CA ARG A 523 -23.98 -1.82 4.47
C ARG A 523 -23.02 -0.70 4.07
N ALA A 524 -22.00 -1.04 3.28
CA ALA A 524 -21.15 -0.04 2.65
C ALA A 524 -21.92 0.84 1.65
N THR A 525 -21.35 2.01 1.34
CA THR A 525 -21.79 2.84 0.21
C THR A 525 -21.70 2.03 -1.09
N ILE A 526 -22.73 2.13 -1.91
CA ILE A 526 -22.76 1.52 -3.25
C ILE A 526 -22.41 2.62 -4.24
N TYR A 527 -21.37 2.40 -5.02
CA TYR A 527 -20.91 3.36 -6.01
C TYR A 527 -21.40 2.99 -7.42
N PRO A 528 -21.98 3.93 -8.18
CA PRO A 528 -22.45 3.66 -9.54
C PRO A 528 -21.30 3.28 -10.49
N ASP A 529 -20.10 3.79 -10.21
CA ASP A 529 -18.86 3.63 -10.94
C ASP A 529 -17.92 2.58 -10.33
N THR A 530 -18.43 1.62 -9.58
CA THR A 530 -17.61 0.51 -9.06
C THR A 530 -16.94 -0.29 -10.18
N VAL A 531 -15.64 -0.57 -10.00
CA VAL A 531 -14.79 -1.37 -10.89
C VAL A 531 -14.07 -2.50 -10.13
N GLY A 532 -14.35 -2.67 -8.84
CA GLY A 532 -13.74 -3.71 -8.02
C GLY A 532 -14.37 -3.83 -6.64
N ILE A 533 -13.89 -4.79 -5.85
CA ILE A 533 -14.38 -5.07 -4.50
C ILE A 533 -13.22 -5.27 -3.52
N GLY A 534 -13.52 -5.09 -2.23
CA GLY A 534 -12.64 -5.47 -1.14
C GLY A 534 -13.42 -5.79 0.13
N HIS A 535 -12.80 -6.52 1.04
CA HIS A 535 -13.34 -6.74 2.37
C HIS A 535 -12.20 -7.04 3.33
N TYR A 536 -11.99 -6.15 4.29
CA TYR A 536 -11.09 -6.36 5.42
C TYR A 536 -11.56 -5.54 6.62
N ALA A 537 -11.09 -5.88 7.82
CA ALA A 537 -11.34 -5.04 8.99
C ALA A 537 -10.58 -3.71 8.86
N ILE A 538 -11.08 -2.66 9.51
CA ILE A 538 -10.30 -1.45 9.74
C ILE A 538 -9.27 -1.82 10.81
N ASP A 539 -8.03 -2.02 10.39
CA ASP A 539 -6.94 -2.52 11.23
C ASP A 539 -5.78 -1.52 11.26
N PHE A 540 -5.58 -0.90 12.42
CA PHE A 540 -4.61 0.18 12.60
C PHE A 540 -3.31 -0.27 13.23
N HIS A 541 -2.24 0.36 12.74
CA HIS A 541 -0.91 0.38 13.34
C HIS A 541 -0.51 1.82 13.64
N PRO A 542 -1.03 2.42 14.73
CA PRO A 542 -0.91 3.86 14.99
C PRO A 542 0.53 4.32 15.12
N CYS A 543 0.83 5.56 14.73
CA CYS A 543 2.10 6.18 15.09
C CYS A 543 2.23 6.34 16.62
N MET A 544 3.47 6.50 17.10
CA MET A 544 3.72 6.70 18.52
C MET A 544 3.51 8.16 18.97
N THR A 545 3.19 8.34 20.26
CA THR A 545 2.96 9.67 20.86
C THR A 545 4.26 10.46 21.03
N LYS A 546 5.32 9.81 21.50
CA LYS A 546 6.64 10.42 21.74
C LYS A 546 7.60 10.06 20.60
N THR A 547 8.58 10.93 20.38
CA THR A 547 9.76 10.67 19.55
C THR A 547 11.01 10.52 20.44
N PRO A 548 11.90 9.56 20.18
CA PRO A 548 11.76 8.51 19.15
C PRO A 548 10.70 7.45 19.53
N PRO A 549 10.23 6.60 18.60
CA PRO A 549 9.22 5.58 18.86
C PRO A 549 9.55 4.65 20.03
N GLU A 550 10.82 4.30 20.19
CA GLU A 550 11.36 3.44 21.24
C GLU A 550 11.56 4.12 22.60
N ALA A 551 11.11 5.37 22.77
CA ALA A 551 11.17 6.06 24.06
C ALA A 551 10.53 5.20 25.18
N PRO A 552 11.17 5.05 26.35
CA PRO A 552 10.59 4.28 27.45
C PRO A 552 9.20 4.79 27.86
N GLY A 553 8.25 3.87 27.99
CA GLY A 553 6.86 4.20 28.33
C GLY A 553 6.18 5.09 27.27
N ASN A 554 6.54 4.92 26.00
CA ASN A 554 5.79 5.50 24.89
C ASN A 554 4.46 4.75 24.69
N THR A 555 3.50 5.43 24.09
CA THR A 555 2.16 4.92 23.83
C THR A 555 1.76 5.23 22.40
N GLU A 556 0.85 4.45 21.84
CA GLU A 556 0.19 4.80 20.58
C GLU A 556 -0.48 6.17 20.69
N ARG A 557 -0.53 6.90 19.58
CA ARG A 557 -1.26 8.16 19.50
C ARG A 557 -2.70 7.95 19.97
N GLN A 558 -3.11 8.74 20.95
CA GLN A 558 -4.43 8.62 21.57
C GLN A 558 -5.54 8.83 20.53
N GLY A 559 -6.55 7.96 20.55
CA GLY A 559 -7.73 8.07 19.70
C GLY A 559 -7.64 7.31 18.36
N GLU A 560 -6.45 6.96 17.89
CA GLU A 560 -6.28 6.28 16.59
C GLU A 560 -7.01 4.94 16.51
N ARG A 561 -6.99 4.15 17.60
CA ARG A 561 -7.72 2.87 17.65
C ARG A 561 -9.24 3.00 17.77
N LEU A 562 -9.81 4.20 17.90
CA LEU A 562 -11.27 4.37 17.98
C LEU A 562 -11.96 3.89 16.70
N GLY A 563 -11.30 4.04 15.54
CA GLY A 563 -11.84 3.61 14.25
C GLY A 563 -11.66 2.12 13.98
N GLN A 564 -10.84 1.43 14.80
CA GLN A 564 -10.51 0.03 14.60
C GLN A 564 -11.76 -0.85 14.76
N GLY A 565 -12.00 -1.76 13.82
CA GLY A 565 -13.16 -2.62 13.90
C GLY A 565 -13.54 -3.30 12.61
N ALA A 566 -14.75 -3.85 12.58
CA ALA A 566 -15.29 -4.48 11.39
C ALA A 566 -15.67 -3.43 10.35
N ALA A 567 -15.41 -3.73 9.07
CA ALA A 567 -15.99 -3.03 7.94
C ALA A 567 -17.10 -3.88 7.31
N TYR A 568 -17.99 -3.26 6.54
CA TYR A 568 -18.80 -3.96 5.57
C TYR A 568 -17.92 -4.40 4.38
N PRO A 569 -18.29 -5.45 3.62
CA PRO A 569 -17.76 -5.62 2.27
C PRO A 569 -17.96 -4.33 1.46
N PHE A 570 -16.97 -3.89 0.71
CA PHE A 570 -16.95 -2.57 0.08
C PHE A 570 -16.51 -2.62 -1.39
N GLN A 571 -16.68 -1.50 -2.09
CA GLN A 571 -16.48 -1.35 -3.53
C GLN A 571 -15.33 -0.39 -3.84
N ILE A 572 -14.74 -0.55 -5.02
CA ILE A 572 -13.69 0.32 -5.53
C ILE A 572 -14.31 1.18 -6.66
N PRO A 573 -14.74 2.42 -6.39
CA PRO A 573 -15.21 3.33 -7.43
C PRO A 573 -14.06 3.77 -8.35
N LEU A 574 -14.33 3.84 -9.66
CA LEU A 574 -13.35 4.24 -10.66
C LEU A 574 -12.79 5.64 -10.38
N ARG A 575 -13.64 6.59 -9.95
CA ARG A 575 -13.19 7.95 -9.66
C ARG A 575 -12.21 8.07 -8.48
N ALA A 576 -12.11 7.05 -7.61
CA ALA A 576 -11.06 7.00 -6.58
C ALA A 576 -9.67 6.67 -7.15
N MET A 577 -9.62 6.15 -8.36
CA MET A 577 -8.38 5.72 -9.04
C MET A 577 -7.89 6.75 -10.06
N ILE A 578 -8.63 7.86 -10.24
CA ILE A 578 -8.33 8.88 -11.24
C ILE A 578 -7.85 10.14 -10.52
N PRO A 579 -6.57 10.52 -10.66
CA PRO A 579 -6.03 11.75 -10.06
C PRO A 579 -6.60 12.99 -10.74
N GLN A 580 -6.56 14.10 -10.02
CA GLN A 580 -6.78 15.42 -10.62
C GLN A 580 -5.65 15.75 -11.61
N GLU A 581 -5.93 16.65 -12.55
CA GLU A 581 -4.95 17.31 -13.43
C GLU A 581 -4.24 16.44 -14.49
N ILE A 582 -4.19 15.11 -14.31
CA ILE A 582 -3.50 14.20 -15.22
C ILE A 582 -4.49 13.18 -15.81
N ASP A 583 -4.62 13.17 -17.13
CA ASP A 583 -5.64 12.41 -17.87
C ASP A 583 -5.22 10.96 -18.19
N ASN A 584 -3.91 10.70 -18.23
CA ASN A 584 -3.34 9.38 -18.56
C ASN A 584 -2.61 8.72 -17.38
N LEU A 585 -2.98 9.07 -16.15
CA LEU A 585 -2.50 8.45 -14.91
C LEU A 585 -3.65 7.70 -14.23
N LEU A 586 -3.41 6.46 -13.85
CA LEU A 586 -4.28 5.67 -12.98
C LEU A 586 -3.54 5.34 -11.69
N VAL A 587 -4.26 5.39 -10.57
CA VAL A 587 -3.71 5.10 -9.23
C VAL A 587 -4.34 3.83 -8.70
N VAL A 588 -3.53 2.91 -8.18
CA VAL A 588 -3.98 1.63 -7.62
C VAL A 588 -3.38 1.37 -6.24
N GLY A 589 -3.84 0.31 -5.58
CA GLY A 589 -3.32 -0.11 -4.28
C GLY A 589 -3.61 0.92 -3.17
N LYS A 590 -2.62 1.15 -2.30
CA LYS A 590 -2.77 1.97 -1.07
C LYS A 590 -2.94 3.46 -1.34
N SER A 591 -2.68 3.89 -2.58
CA SER A 591 -2.64 5.29 -2.97
C SER A 591 -3.93 5.81 -3.60
N ILE A 592 -4.95 4.97 -3.76
CA ILE A 592 -6.26 5.43 -4.24
C ILE A 592 -6.93 6.40 -3.24
N ALA A 593 -7.96 7.11 -3.70
CA ALA A 593 -8.64 8.13 -2.91
C ALA A 593 -9.45 7.53 -1.76
N THR A 594 -8.79 7.47 -0.61
CA THR A 594 -9.33 6.97 0.65
C THR A 594 -8.86 7.88 1.77
N SER A 595 -9.67 7.98 2.82
CA SER A 595 -9.25 8.57 4.08
C SER A 595 -8.32 7.64 4.84
N HIS A 596 -7.65 8.16 5.87
CA HIS A 596 -6.77 7.41 6.76
C HIS A 596 -7.49 6.21 7.39
N VAL A 597 -8.75 6.41 7.81
CA VAL A 597 -9.55 5.34 8.42
C VAL A 597 -9.97 4.31 7.38
N ALA A 598 -10.44 4.75 6.21
CA ALA A 598 -10.80 3.81 5.15
C ALA A 598 -9.58 3.04 4.63
N ALA A 599 -8.44 3.71 4.45
CA ALA A 599 -7.19 3.14 3.96
C ALA A 599 -6.70 1.96 4.82
N ALA A 600 -6.97 1.96 6.12
CA ALA A 600 -6.64 0.84 7.00
C ALA A 600 -7.34 -0.48 6.63
N ALA A 601 -8.45 -0.42 5.88
CA ALA A 601 -9.11 -1.59 5.27
C ALA A 601 -8.75 -1.77 3.77
N TYR A 602 -8.44 -0.69 3.05
CA TYR A 602 -8.06 -0.67 1.62
C TYR A 602 -6.55 -0.87 1.40
N ARG A 603 -5.96 -1.89 2.02
CA ARG A 603 -4.50 -2.15 1.91
C ARG A 603 -4.09 -3.62 1.80
N VAL A 604 -5.04 -4.55 1.87
CA VAL A 604 -4.75 -6.00 1.92
C VAL A 604 -4.73 -6.63 0.53
N HIS A 605 -4.17 -7.84 0.44
CA HIS A 605 -3.80 -8.52 -0.79
C HIS A 605 -4.92 -8.61 -1.83
N SER A 606 -6.13 -8.99 -1.41
CA SER A 606 -7.27 -9.16 -2.33
C SER A 606 -7.79 -7.83 -2.88
N PHE A 607 -7.81 -6.78 -2.05
CA PHE A 607 -8.17 -5.43 -2.47
C PHE A 607 -7.15 -4.88 -3.47
N GLU A 608 -5.85 -4.98 -3.18
CA GLU A 608 -4.81 -4.49 -4.08
C GLU A 608 -4.89 -5.16 -5.44
N TRP A 609 -5.07 -6.49 -5.47
CA TRP A 609 -5.31 -7.21 -6.70
C TRP A 609 -6.53 -6.68 -7.45
N SER A 610 -7.65 -6.47 -6.76
CA SER A 610 -8.88 -5.97 -7.39
C SER A 610 -8.71 -4.57 -7.99
N SER A 611 -8.00 -3.67 -7.31
CA SER A 611 -7.69 -2.34 -7.85
C SER A 611 -6.78 -2.42 -9.08
N GLY A 612 -5.79 -3.33 -9.06
CA GLY A 612 -4.90 -3.53 -10.19
C GLY A 612 -5.60 -4.08 -11.43
N VAL A 613 -6.50 -5.05 -11.25
CA VAL A 613 -7.37 -5.58 -12.32
C VAL A 613 -8.18 -4.45 -12.95
N ALA A 614 -8.81 -3.61 -12.13
CA ALA A 614 -9.58 -2.47 -12.61
C ALA A 614 -8.74 -1.54 -13.49
N ALA A 615 -7.51 -1.19 -13.06
CA ALA A 615 -6.64 -0.32 -13.84
C ALA A 615 -6.17 -0.97 -15.15
N GLY A 616 -5.81 -2.25 -15.14
CA GLY A 616 -5.35 -2.95 -16.35
C GLY A 616 -6.42 -3.00 -17.43
N ILE A 617 -7.66 -3.34 -17.05
CA ILE A 617 -8.80 -3.39 -17.97
C ILE A 617 -9.24 -1.97 -18.39
N THR A 618 -9.21 -0.99 -17.47
CA THR A 618 -9.57 0.40 -17.79
C THR A 618 -8.58 1.03 -18.76
N ALA A 619 -7.28 0.84 -18.56
CA ALA A 619 -6.25 1.34 -19.47
C ALA A 619 -6.38 0.70 -20.87
N ASP A 620 -6.61 -0.61 -20.94
CA ASP A 620 -6.89 -1.29 -22.21
C ASP A 620 -8.14 -0.74 -22.91
N PHE A 621 -9.25 -0.61 -22.17
CA PHE A 621 -10.51 -0.07 -22.68
C PHE A 621 -10.33 1.36 -23.21
N ALA A 622 -9.63 2.21 -22.47
CA ALA A 622 -9.37 3.58 -22.85
C ALA A 622 -8.48 3.69 -24.10
N LEU A 623 -7.44 2.84 -24.21
CA LEU A 623 -6.59 2.77 -25.40
C LEU A 623 -7.33 2.24 -26.63
N GLU A 624 -8.29 1.33 -26.47
CA GLU A 624 -9.12 0.81 -27.57
C GLU A 624 -10.18 1.81 -28.04
N THR A 625 -10.85 2.49 -27.10
CA THR A 625 -12.01 3.34 -27.38
C THR A 625 -11.68 4.82 -27.55
N GLY A 626 -10.48 5.23 -27.11
CA GLY A 626 -10.06 6.63 -27.09
C GLY A 626 -10.75 7.47 -26.01
N ILE A 627 -11.55 6.84 -25.13
CA ILE A 627 -12.23 7.49 -24.01
C ILE A 627 -11.26 7.58 -22.83
N LYS A 628 -11.06 8.77 -22.29
CA LYS A 628 -10.23 8.96 -21.10
C LYS A 628 -11.00 8.52 -19.86
N PRO A 629 -10.35 7.92 -18.84
CA PRO A 629 -11.01 7.42 -17.64
C PRO A 629 -11.93 8.43 -16.95
N TYR A 630 -11.59 9.72 -16.93
CA TYR A 630 -12.45 10.73 -16.30
C TYR A 630 -13.78 10.95 -17.03
N GLU A 631 -13.84 10.72 -18.35
CA GLU A 631 -15.06 10.82 -19.17
C GLU A 631 -16.02 9.64 -18.93
N LEU A 632 -15.65 8.69 -18.07
CA LEU A 632 -16.52 7.60 -17.62
C LEU A 632 -17.24 7.93 -16.32
N VAL A 633 -16.93 9.07 -15.70
CA VAL A 633 -17.38 9.43 -14.36
C VAL A 633 -17.75 10.92 -14.20
N ASP A 634 -17.75 11.70 -15.29
CA ASP A 634 -17.93 13.15 -15.26
C ASP A 634 -19.40 13.60 -15.15
N ASP A 635 -20.36 12.80 -15.61
CA ASP A 635 -21.79 13.09 -15.48
C ASP A 635 -22.49 12.29 -14.35
N LEU A 636 -21.74 11.62 -13.46
CA LEU A 636 -22.32 10.94 -12.29
C LEU A 636 -23.19 11.91 -11.46
N PRO A 637 -24.32 11.47 -10.88
CA PRO A 637 -24.87 10.11 -10.85
C PRO A 637 -25.78 9.80 -12.06
N LEU A 638 -25.74 10.60 -13.13
CA LEU A 638 -26.44 10.27 -14.36
C LEU A 638 -25.87 9.00 -14.99
N HIS A 639 -26.64 8.43 -15.91
CA HIS A 639 -26.28 7.18 -16.56
C HIS A 639 -25.14 7.40 -17.57
N GLU A 640 -24.04 6.66 -17.37
CA GLU A 640 -22.83 6.67 -18.18
C GLU A 640 -22.75 5.39 -19.03
N PRO A 641 -23.15 5.41 -20.33
CA PRO A 641 -23.25 4.17 -21.12
C PRO A 641 -21.91 3.45 -21.28
N GLN A 642 -20.81 4.20 -21.41
CA GLN A 642 -19.48 3.64 -21.63
C GLN A 642 -18.90 3.03 -20.34
N LEU A 643 -19.20 3.62 -19.19
CA LEU A 643 -18.90 3.01 -17.89
C LEU A 643 -19.60 1.65 -17.73
N GLU A 644 -20.86 1.53 -18.18
CA GLU A 644 -21.57 0.24 -18.15
C GLU A 644 -21.00 -0.80 -19.12
N VAL A 645 -20.35 -0.37 -20.21
CA VAL A 645 -19.60 -1.29 -21.10
C VAL A 645 -18.31 -1.73 -20.43
N LEU A 646 -17.56 -0.82 -19.81
CA LEU A 646 -16.36 -1.15 -19.03
C LEU A 646 -16.68 -2.14 -17.91
N LYS A 647 -17.71 -1.88 -17.11
CA LYS A 647 -18.14 -2.75 -16.01
C LYS A 647 -18.48 -4.16 -16.50
N ARG A 648 -19.21 -4.26 -17.61
CA ARG A 648 -19.49 -5.56 -18.26
C ARG A 648 -18.22 -6.26 -18.72
N ARG A 649 -17.28 -5.53 -19.35
CA ARG A 649 -15.97 -6.09 -19.76
C ARG A 649 -15.20 -6.67 -18.57
N ILE A 650 -15.18 -5.97 -17.43
CA ILE A 650 -14.55 -6.50 -16.20
C ILE A 650 -15.26 -7.79 -15.76
N GLN A 651 -16.59 -7.80 -15.68
CA GLN A 651 -17.34 -8.98 -15.25
C GLN A 651 -17.24 -10.18 -16.21
N ASP A 652 -17.23 -9.94 -17.52
CA ASP A 652 -17.10 -10.97 -18.57
C ASP A 652 -15.73 -11.69 -18.52
N THR A 653 -14.76 -11.12 -17.78
CA THR A 653 -13.44 -11.72 -17.54
C THR A 653 -13.35 -12.44 -16.18
N ASP A 654 -14.48 -12.74 -15.54
CA ASP A 654 -14.62 -13.36 -14.21
C ASP A 654 -14.01 -12.50 -13.07
N ASN A 655 -13.93 -11.19 -13.27
CA ASN A 655 -13.49 -10.24 -12.26
C ASN A 655 -14.70 -9.60 -11.55
N GLN A 656 -14.77 -9.76 -10.22
CA GLN A 656 -15.93 -9.36 -9.44
C GLN A 656 -15.88 -7.85 -9.09
N ILE A 657 -16.98 -7.15 -9.33
CA ILE A 657 -17.14 -5.70 -9.02
C ILE A 657 -18.33 -5.41 -8.08
N TYR A 658 -19.07 -6.46 -7.72
CA TYR A 658 -20.18 -6.46 -6.77
C TYR A 658 -20.06 -7.67 -5.86
N PHE A 659 -20.45 -7.58 -4.60
CA PHE A 659 -20.69 -8.78 -3.79
C PHE A 659 -22.07 -9.38 -4.16
N PRO A 660 -22.30 -10.69 -3.94
CA PRO A 660 -23.61 -11.30 -4.16
C PRO A 660 -24.69 -10.55 -3.37
N GLN A 661 -25.84 -10.32 -4.03
CA GLN A 661 -26.99 -9.58 -3.46
C GLN A 661 -26.73 -8.09 -3.17
N THR A 662 -25.66 -7.50 -3.71
CA THR A 662 -25.50 -6.04 -3.73
C THR A 662 -26.65 -5.40 -4.50
N SER A 663 -27.44 -4.58 -3.81
CA SER A 663 -28.57 -3.83 -4.38
C SER A 663 -28.83 -2.60 -3.54
N ILE A 664 -29.24 -1.50 -4.17
CA ILE A 664 -29.67 -0.28 -3.46
C ILE A 664 -30.88 -0.54 -2.54
N PHE A 665 -31.68 -1.57 -2.86
CA PHE A 665 -32.85 -1.98 -2.07
C PHE A 665 -32.49 -2.98 -0.96
N ASN A 666 -31.30 -3.58 -1.01
CA ASN A 666 -30.80 -4.41 0.08
C ASN A 666 -30.23 -3.50 1.18
N ARG A 667 -30.92 -3.47 2.33
CA ARG A 667 -30.58 -2.57 3.45
C ARG A 667 -29.57 -3.17 4.42
N SER A 668 -29.32 -4.49 4.40
CA SER A 668 -28.52 -5.16 5.42
C SER A 668 -27.56 -6.18 4.84
N TRP A 669 -26.26 -5.95 5.06
CA TRP A 669 -25.18 -6.90 4.80
C TRP A 669 -24.66 -7.53 6.10
N GLU A 670 -25.48 -7.55 7.16
CA GLU A 670 -25.08 -8.08 8.47
C GLU A 670 -24.72 -9.57 8.46
N ASN A 671 -25.30 -10.32 7.51
CA ASN A 671 -25.00 -11.74 7.31
C ASN A 671 -23.66 -11.99 6.61
N TRP A 672 -23.07 -10.97 5.97
CA TRP A 672 -21.69 -11.02 5.50
C TRP A 672 -20.77 -10.67 6.66
N LYS A 673 -20.14 -11.67 7.30
CA LYS A 673 -19.20 -11.44 8.41
C LYS A 673 -17.76 -11.70 8.00
#